data_AF-A0A7U2NF44-F1
#
_entry.id   AF-A0A7U2NF44-F1
#
_cell.length_a   1.000
_cell.length_b   1.000
_cell.length_c   1.000
_cell.angle_alpha   90.00
_cell.angle_beta   90.00
_cell.angle_gamma   90.00
#
_symmetry.space_group_name_H-M   'P 1'
#
loop_
_entity.id
_entity.type
_entity.pdbx_description
1 polymer ?
#
loop_
_entity_poly.entity_id
_entity_poly.type
_entity_poly.pdbx_seq_one_letter_code
_entity_poly.pdbx_strand_id
1 'polypeptide(L)'
;MRRLQQMQVNSGTRTIINNAYNYDLVGNVLGIKNTAPVVNNTLGGSAEQNYQYDELYRLKTATGSYTGEFTQANYQLNMSYNNLHNITKKELIHTVNGQQKGYTLHYDYGNTEHPNAPNAITEVGKPEPRKYSYDGNGNPTNYSEFNSFRKMTWDEENRLMGINDNGKLHIYSYDANGERVIKSNGDSQNVTINGTNAATLNHFENYTAYVSPYFVVNKGKFTKHYFEGAGRVTSKIGEGTFKQPAKITAGGYNYGQLSALQQQAIDAYIASLGIPPGPITQQGIYASPQLTGQPYPSAPTQNANENQEPPQGWPRQPVFNTPNDVPGPPVQFGPPITPTDVKAGEGFVGNGLPEKDVFYYHPDHLGSSSYISTLNGQISQHVEYIAFGEVLFEEHSSSFKSPYLFNGKELDRETNLTNFGARYLDMKTSLWLNVDPLAEQFPAYSPYCFVMNNPMRFTDPDGRAPTDWFVNFKTGKVVHVEGQSKLTQATATSIGAGDAKNYSRLGADNMFGNNKAANNIRELGASVVENPENFMNKQGYDKAENVKIKEREYVSGGKVGEENISLPHNTLDQIGDSKITYAKPEQLNSKENIEVKSSSSTYSSIETTSYNLTKPYGQSNQETSVYGSKETGSKILGPLQIVGDLIQKYFEK
;
A
#
# COMPACT_ATOMS: atom_id res chain seq x y z
N MET A 1 -6.95 -26.01 -16.81
CA MET A 1 -6.08 -25.47 -15.74
C MET A 1 -4.63 -25.54 -16.17
N ARG A 2 -4.00 -24.40 -16.50
CA ARG A 2 -2.56 -24.33 -16.82
C ARG A 2 -1.83 -23.67 -15.65
N ARG A 3 -1.41 -24.47 -14.67
CA ARG A 3 -0.54 -24.01 -13.58
C ARG A 3 0.92 -24.25 -13.97
N LEU A 4 1.82 -23.38 -13.54
CA LEU A 4 3.25 -23.58 -13.72
C LEU A 4 3.67 -24.87 -13.01
N GLN A 5 3.91 -25.95 -13.77
CA GLN A 5 4.32 -27.23 -13.18
C GLN A 5 5.83 -27.27 -12.97
N GLN A 6 6.58 -26.60 -13.84
CA GLN A 6 8.03 -26.61 -13.82
C GLN A 6 8.58 -25.29 -14.35
N MET A 7 9.59 -24.76 -13.68
CA MET A 7 10.37 -23.61 -14.12
C MET A 7 11.84 -24.00 -14.19
N GLN A 8 12.39 -23.97 -15.41
CA GLN A 8 13.79 -24.27 -15.66
C GLN A 8 14.50 -23.03 -16.20
N VAL A 9 15.64 -22.69 -15.59
CA VAL A 9 16.52 -21.61 -16.05
C VAL A 9 17.92 -22.17 -16.22
N ASN A 10 18.50 -21.92 -17.40
CA ASN A 10 19.85 -22.31 -17.75
C ASN A 10 20.72 -21.07 -17.94
N SER A 11 21.88 -21.04 -17.30
CA SER A 11 22.96 -20.12 -17.62
C SER A 11 24.02 -20.85 -18.44
N GLY A 12 24.03 -20.60 -19.75
CA GLY A 12 24.78 -21.41 -20.70
C GLY A 12 24.28 -22.86 -20.69
N THR A 13 25.17 -23.81 -20.42
CA THR A 13 24.84 -25.24 -20.29
C THR A 13 24.47 -25.67 -18.88
N ARG A 14 24.61 -24.77 -17.89
CA ARG A 14 24.33 -25.07 -16.48
C ARG A 14 22.89 -24.72 -16.13
N THR A 15 22.14 -25.69 -15.63
CA THR A 15 20.84 -25.42 -14.97
C THR A 15 21.08 -24.78 -13.60
N ILE A 16 20.46 -23.62 -13.38
CA ILE A 16 20.58 -22.85 -12.11
C ILE A 16 19.27 -22.84 -11.33
N ILE A 17 18.14 -23.02 -12.01
CA ILE A 17 16.83 -23.23 -11.40
C ILE A 17 16.18 -24.41 -12.12
N ASN A 18 15.66 -25.37 -11.37
CA ASN A 18 14.79 -26.42 -11.89
C ASN A 18 13.70 -26.75 -10.88
N ASN A 19 12.79 -25.80 -10.70
CA ASN A 19 11.70 -25.87 -9.74
C ASN A 19 10.55 -26.69 -10.30
N ALA A 20 10.15 -27.74 -9.60
CA ALA A 20 8.89 -28.45 -9.81
C ALA A 20 7.88 -28.06 -8.72
N TYR A 21 6.65 -27.77 -9.12
CA TYR A 21 5.61 -27.24 -8.25
C TYR A 21 4.49 -28.25 -8.01
N ASN A 22 4.08 -28.40 -6.75
CA ASN A 22 2.92 -29.19 -6.37
C ASN A 22 1.82 -28.26 -5.85
N TYR A 23 0.56 -28.59 -6.15
CA TYR A 23 -0.59 -27.77 -5.77
C TYR A 23 -1.71 -28.61 -5.16
N ASP A 24 -2.52 -27.99 -4.32
CA ASP A 24 -3.83 -28.55 -3.95
C ASP A 24 -4.88 -28.28 -5.05
N LEU A 25 -6.13 -28.71 -4.82
CA LEU A 25 -7.21 -28.53 -5.78
C LEU A 25 -7.55 -27.04 -6.02
N VAL A 26 -7.41 -26.18 -5.01
CA VAL A 26 -7.76 -24.76 -5.10
C VAL A 26 -6.61 -23.87 -5.55
N GLY A 27 -5.41 -24.44 -5.74
CA GLY A 27 -4.25 -23.77 -6.32
C GLY A 27 -3.25 -23.23 -5.31
N ASN A 28 -3.33 -23.62 -4.04
CA ASN A 28 -2.25 -23.32 -3.09
C ASN A 28 -1.03 -24.17 -3.42
N VAL A 29 0.15 -23.57 -3.38
CA VAL A 29 1.43 -24.28 -3.59
C VAL A 29 1.69 -25.15 -2.36
N LEU A 30 1.71 -26.47 -2.53
CA LEU A 30 2.02 -27.44 -1.46
C LEU A 30 3.51 -27.70 -1.32
N GLY A 31 4.29 -27.47 -2.36
CA GLY A 31 5.73 -27.59 -2.30
C GLY A 31 6.42 -27.19 -3.60
N ILE A 32 7.71 -26.89 -3.47
CA ILE A 32 8.59 -26.50 -4.56
C ILE A 32 9.88 -27.31 -4.40
N LYS A 33 10.23 -28.06 -5.45
CA LYS A 33 11.46 -28.86 -5.47
C LYS A 33 12.40 -28.36 -6.55
N ASN A 34 13.51 -27.76 -6.16
CA ASN A 34 14.59 -27.35 -7.04
C ASN A 34 15.64 -28.46 -7.16
N THR A 35 15.80 -29.02 -8.35
CA THR A 35 16.78 -30.09 -8.63
C THR A 35 18.03 -29.59 -9.36
N ALA A 36 18.30 -28.28 -9.33
CA ALA A 36 19.54 -27.74 -9.88
C ALA A 36 20.78 -28.36 -9.20
N PRO A 37 21.81 -28.74 -9.97
CA PRO A 37 22.97 -29.43 -9.42
C PRO A 37 23.88 -28.48 -8.61
N VAL A 38 24.48 -29.03 -7.56
CA VAL A 38 25.61 -28.39 -6.88
C VAL A 38 26.84 -28.48 -7.80
N VAL A 39 27.52 -27.35 -8.00
CA VAL A 39 28.69 -27.26 -8.88
C VAL A 39 29.83 -26.62 -8.11
N ASN A 40 31.01 -27.24 -8.17
CA ASN A 40 32.21 -26.77 -7.49
C ASN A 40 32.50 -25.30 -7.81
N ASN A 41 32.94 -24.56 -6.78
CA ASN A 41 33.32 -23.15 -6.88
C ASN A 41 32.24 -22.21 -7.45
N THR A 42 30.95 -22.59 -7.40
CA THR A 42 29.88 -21.75 -7.93
C THR A 42 28.68 -21.71 -7.01
N LEU A 43 28.00 -20.55 -6.95
CA LEU A 43 26.77 -20.39 -6.18
C LEU A 43 25.62 -21.22 -6.76
N GLY A 44 24.68 -21.57 -5.88
CA GLY A 44 23.48 -22.34 -6.20
C GLY A 44 23.56 -23.81 -5.77
N GLY A 45 22.44 -24.50 -5.95
CA GLY A 45 22.29 -25.88 -5.52
C GLY A 45 20.83 -26.32 -5.56
N SER A 46 20.54 -27.42 -4.86
CA SER A 46 19.19 -27.99 -4.78
C SER A 46 18.46 -27.50 -3.54
N ALA A 47 17.15 -27.35 -3.64
CA ALA A 47 16.27 -26.95 -2.56
C ALA A 47 14.97 -27.77 -2.57
N GLU A 48 14.37 -27.96 -1.40
CA GLU A 48 13.03 -28.53 -1.28
C GLU A 48 12.25 -27.78 -0.21
N GLN A 49 11.10 -27.24 -0.59
CA GLN A 49 10.20 -26.52 0.30
C GLN A 49 8.81 -27.17 0.31
N ASN A 50 8.18 -27.26 1.48
CA ASN A 50 6.85 -27.82 1.65
C ASN A 50 5.98 -26.86 2.46
N TYR A 51 4.70 -26.77 2.12
CA TYR A 51 3.76 -25.84 2.74
C TYR A 51 2.46 -26.56 3.09
N GLN A 52 1.88 -26.17 4.23
CA GLN A 52 0.55 -26.60 4.64
C GLN A 52 -0.27 -25.36 5.01
N TYR A 53 -1.57 -25.44 4.76
CA TYR A 53 -2.50 -24.36 4.99
C TYR A 53 -3.58 -24.79 5.97
N ASP A 54 -4.20 -23.82 6.65
CA ASP A 54 -5.43 -24.08 7.40
C ASP A 54 -6.67 -24.09 6.49
N GLU A 55 -7.85 -24.27 7.07
CA GLU A 55 -9.12 -24.35 6.34
C GLU A 55 -9.52 -23.03 5.67
N LEU A 56 -8.91 -21.91 6.07
CA LEU A 56 -9.09 -20.59 5.45
C LEU A 56 -7.97 -20.27 4.45
N TYR A 57 -7.17 -21.28 4.08
CA TYR A 57 -6.04 -21.17 3.16
C TYR A 57 -4.94 -20.21 3.62
N ARG A 58 -4.80 -19.99 4.92
CA ARG A 58 -3.66 -19.25 5.49
C ARG A 58 -2.51 -20.21 5.70
N LEU A 59 -1.28 -19.76 5.46
CA LEU A 59 -0.09 -20.60 5.63
C LEU A 59 0.05 -21.02 7.08
N LYS A 60 -0.07 -22.32 7.37
CA LYS A 60 0.00 -22.86 8.73
C LYS A 60 1.41 -23.32 9.06
N THR A 61 2.05 -24.05 8.16
CA THR A 61 3.42 -24.51 8.31
C THR A 61 4.18 -24.40 7.00
N ALA A 62 5.48 -24.14 7.10
CA ALA A 62 6.41 -24.23 5.98
C ALA A 62 7.70 -24.89 6.44
N THR A 63 8.27 -25.77 5.62
CA THR A 63 9.61 -26.31 5.82
C THR A 63 10.43 -26.10 4.57
N GLY A 64 11.73 -25.93 4.74
CA GLY A 64 12.66 -25.81 3.63
C GLY A 64 14.00 -26.45 3.95
N SER A 65 14.63 -27.03 2.94
CA SER A 65 16.02 -27.46 2.97
C SER A 65 16.72 -26.96 1.72
N TYR A 66 17.99 -26.59 1.87
CA TYR A 66 18.87 -26.18 0.79
C TYR A 66 20.24 -26.84 0.96
N THR A 67 20.80 -27.30 -0.14
CA THR A 67 22.16 -27.84 -0.21
C THR A 67 22.86 -27.23 -1.42
N GLY A 68 23.86 -26.39 -1.14
CA GLY A 68 24.83 -25.87 -2.09
C GLY A 68 26.27 -26.17 -1.66
N GLU A 69 27.23 -25.72 -2.45
CA GLU A 69 28.67 -25.91 -2.20
C GLU A 69 29.12 -25.17 -0.93
N PHE A 70 28.70 -23.91 -0.77
CA PHE A 70 29.14 -23.04 0.33
C PHE A 70 28.13 -22.94 1.48
N THR A 71 26.87 -23.23 1.19
CA THR A 71 25.77 -23.06 2.13
C THR A 71 24.89 -24.29 2.19
N GLN A 72 24.63 -24.75 3.40
CA GLN A 72 23.59 -25.72 3.73
C GLN A 72 22.62 -25.03 4.69
N ALA A 73 21.33 -25.08 4.38
CA ALA A 73 20.33 -24.44 5.22
C ALA A 73 19.09 -25.31 5.38
N ASN A 74 18.42 -25.16 6.51
CA ASN A 74 17.10 -25.72 6.75
C ASN A 74 16.26 -24.76 7.58
N TYR A 75 14.94 -24.82 7.40
CA TYR A 75 14.01 -24.11 8.26
C TYR A 75 12.71 -24.87 8.47
N GLN A 76 12.06 -24.55 9.58
CA GLN A 76 10.68 -24.84 9.89
C GLN A 76 10.01 -23.57 10.41
N LEU A 77 8.87 -23.22 9.83
CA LEU A 77 8.02 -22.10 10.20
C LEU A 77 6.64 -22.65 10.62
N ASN A 78 6.17 -22.27 11.81
CA ASN A 78 4.81 -22.53 12.26
C ASN A 78 4.10 -21.20 12.56
N MET A 79 2.93 -21.02 11.97
CA MET A 79 2.10 -19.81 12.12
C MET A 79 0.82 -20.13 12.88
N SER A 80 0.30 -19.15 13.61
CA SER A 80 -1.01 -19.22 14.25
C SER A 80 -1.75 -17.90 14.07
N TYR A 81 -3.07 -17.98 13.99
CA TYR A 81 -3.93 -16.84 13.68
C TYR A 81 -5.15 -16.81 14.61
N ASN A 82 -5.71 -15.63 14.82
CA ASN A 82 -7.04 -15.48 15.45
C ASN A 82 -8.16 -15.44 14.38
N ASN A 83 -9.39 -15.25 14.85
CA ASN A 83 -10.58 -15.14 14.00
C ASN A 83 -10.66 -13.82 13.20
N LEU A 84 -9.87 -12.81 13.57
CA LEU A 84 -9.73 -11.55 12.84
C LEU A 84 -8.60 -11.60 11.79
N HIS A 85 -8.07 -12.79 11.50
CA HIS A 85 -6.95 -13.00 10.58
C HIS A 85 -5.63 -12.34 11.01
N ASN A 86 -5.52 -11.89 12.26
CA ASN A 86 -4.26 -11.42 12.84
C ASN A 86 -3.34 -12.62 13.14
N ILE A 87 -2.04 -12.46 12.89
CA ILE A 87 -1.02 -13.42 13.33
C ILE A 87 -0.93 -13.36 14.85
N THR A 88 -1.06 -14.48 15.55
CA THR A 88 -0.92 -14.59 17.02
C THR A 88 0.38 -15.25 17.45
N LYS A 89 0.94 -16.12 16.61
CA LYS A 89 2.25 -16.75 16.83
C LYS A 89 2.99 -16.92 15.52
N LYS A 90 4.30 -16.65 15.54
CA LYS A 90 5.27 -17.00 14.50
C LYS A 90 6.45 -17.69 15.14
N GLU A 91 6.61 -18.98 14.87
CA GLU A 91 7.74 -19.78 15.35
C GLU A 91 8.60 -20.18 14.17
N LEU A 92 9.80 -19.62 14.11
CA LEU A 92 10.77 -19.90 13.08
C LEU A 92 11.97 -20.60 13.70
N ILE A 93 12.27 -21.80 13.23
CA ILE A 93 13.53 -22.49 13.51
C ILE A 93 14.26 -22.53 12.18
N HIS A 94 15.46 -21.97 12.11
CA HIS A 94 16.32 -22.17 10.95
C HIS A 94 17.76 -22.36 11.34
N THR A 95 18.48 -23.06 10.48
CA THR A 95 19.90 -23.34 10.60
C THR A 95 20.57 -23.01 9.28
N VAL A 96 21.69 -22.29 9.31
CA VAL A 96 22.54 -22.04 8.14
C VAL A 96 23.97 -22.43 8.50
N ASN A 97 24.57 -23.37 7.77
CA ASN A 97 25.90 -23.92 8.03
C ASN A 97 26.08 -24.39 9.49
N GLY A 98 25.06 -25.08 10.02
CA GLY A 98 25.05 -25.56 11.41
C GLY A 98 24.79 -24.50 12.47
N GLN A 99 24.65 -23.22 12.10
CA GLN A 99 24.32 -22.13 13.04
C GLN A 99 22.82 -21.91 13.10
N GLN A 100 22.22 -22.16 14.26
CA GLN A 100 20.80 -21.92 14.51
C GLN A 100 20.53 -20.44 14.79
N LYS A 101 19.51 -19.87 14.16
CA LYS A 101 19.16 -18.43 14.24
C LYS A 101 17.66 -18.15 14.34
N GLY A 102 16.87 -19.18 14.65
CA GLY A 102 15.43 -19.10 14.82
C GLY A 102 14.97 -18.25 16.01
N TYR A 103 13.68 -17.93 16.05
CA TYR A 103 13.02 -17.17 17.10
C TYR A 103 11.54 -17.56 17.19
N THR A 104 10.88 -17.22 18.30
CA THR A 104 9.42 -17.36 18.45
C THR A 104 8.83 -16.03 18.87
N LEU A 105 7.88 -15.52 18.08
CA LEU A 105 7.14 -14.29 18.35
C LEU A 105 5.70 -14.62 18.77
N HIS A 106 5.26 -14.00 19.85
CA HIS A 106 3.86 -13.96 20.29
C HIS A 106 3.33 -12.54 20.11
N TYR A 107 2.16 -12.41 19.48
CA TYR A 107 1.56 -11.12 19.14
C TYR A 107 0.35 -10.88 20.03
N ASP A 108 0.37 -9.75 20.73
CA ASP A 108 -0.70 -9.34 21.64
C ASP A 108 -1.50 -8.19 21.02
N TYR A 109 -2.82 -8.31 21.03
CA TYR A 109 -3.79 -7.35 20.46
C TYR A 109 -4.76 -6.84 21.54
N GLY A 110 -4.21 -6.31 22.62
CA GLY A 110 -4.95 -5.75 23.75
C GLY A 110 -5.34 -4.28 23.60
N ASN A 111 -4.93 -3.60 22.53
CA ASN A 111 -5.34 -2.21 22.28
C ASN A 111 -6.76 -2.16 21.69
N THR A 112 -7.72 -1.65 22.46
CA THR A 112 -9.12 -1.54 22.03
C THR A 112 -9.35 -0.49 20.94
N GLU A 113 -8.49 0.52 20.82
CA GLU A 113 -8.56 1.53 19.77
C GLU A 113 -8.01 1.00 18.43
N HIS A 114 -7.07 0.06 18.50
CA HIS A 114 -6.46 -0.58 17.33
C HIS A 114 -6.44 -2.11 17.46
N PRO A 115 -7.61 -2.79 17.38
CA PRO A 115 -7.73 -4.22 17.67
C PRO A 115 -7.01 -5.16 16.67
N ASN A 116 -6.60 -4.62 15.52
CA ASN A 116 -5.85 -5.35 14.50
C ASN A 116 -4.35 -5.00 14.47
N ALA A 117 -3.91 -4.04 15.29
CA ALA A 117 -2.52 -3.66 15.42
C ALA A 117 -1.92 -4.32 16.67
N PRO A 118 -0.75 -4.99 16.59
CA PRO A 118 -0.16 -5.62 17.76
C PRO A 118 0.38 -4.56 18.73
N ASN A 119 -0.21 -4.43 19.92
CA ASN A 119 0.32 -3.49 20.92
C ASN A 119 1.62 -4.01 21.56
N ALA A 120 1.87 -5.32 21.50
CA ALA A 120 3.14 -5.91 21.88
C ALA A 120 3.49 -7.14 21.03
N ILE A 121 4.78 -7.33 20.78
CA ILE A 121 5.33 -8.57 20.22
C ILE A 121 6.41 -9.09 21.17
N THR A 122 6.15 -10.24 21.78
CA THR A 122 7.08 -10.90 22.70
C THR A 122 7.94 -11.90 21.92
N GLU A 123 9.26 -11.72 21.95
CA GLU A 123 10.22 -12.68 21.41
C GLU A 123 10.74 -13.59 22.53
N VAL A 124 10.53 -14.91 22.40
CA VAL A 124 10.99 -15.89 23.41
C VAL A 124 12.51 -15.80 23.60
N GLY A 125 12.95 -15.64 24.85
CA GLY A 125 14.36 -15.49 25.21
C GLY A 125 14.85 -14.02 25.26
N LYS A 126 14.02 -13.05 24.86
CA LYS A 126 14.25 -11.64 25.15
C LYS A 126 13.60 -11.25 26.48
N PRO A 127 14.22 -10.36 27.27
CA PRO A 127 13.73 -10.02 28.61
C PRO A 127 12.49 -9.13 28.58
N GLU A 128 12.33 -8.31 27.55
CA GLU A 128 11.20 -7.39 27.40
C GLU A 128 10.58 -7.53 26.02
N PRO A 129 9.24 -7.45 25.90
CA PRO A 129 8.57 -7.46 24.61
C PRO A 129 8.79 -6.14 23.88
N ARG A 130 8.66 -6.19 22.55
CA ARG A 130 8.56 -4.99 21.73
C ARG A 130 7.17 -4.38 21.93
N LYS A 131 7.08 -3.19 22.53
CA LYS A 131 5.80 -2.50 22.79
C LYS A 131 5.60 -1.39 21.78
N TYR A 132 4.42 -1.32 21.16
CA TYR A 132 4.10 -0.36 20.12
C TYR A 132 3.16 0.73 20.61
N SER A 133 3.36 1.94 20.10
CA SER A 133 2.42 3.05 20.15
C SER A 133 1.97 3.39 18.73
N TYR A 134 0.75 3.87 18.59
CA TYR A 134 0.12 4.17 17.30
C TYR A 134 -0.44 5.59 17.30
N ASP A 135 -0.55 6.18 16.11
CA ASP A 135 -1.40 7.35 15.90
C ASP A 135 -2.87 6.94 15.65
N GLY A 136 -3.77 7.91 15.55
CA GLY A 136 -5.20 7.64 15.33
C GLY A 136 -5.53 6.94 14.02
N ASN A 137 -4.63 6.97 13.02
CA ASN A 137 -4.78 6.26 11.74
C ASN A 137 -4.24 4.82 11.81
N GLY A 138 -3.70 4.39 12.96
CA GLY A 138 -3.12 3.07 13.14
C GLY A 138 -1.70 2.94 12.60
N ASN A 139 -0.98 4.05 12.35
CA ASN A 139 0.43 3.97 12.01
C ASN A 139 1.28 3.85 13.29
N PRO A 140 2.27 2.95 13.35
CA PRO A 140 3.14 2.86 14.52
C PRO A 140 4.03 4.10 14.59
N THR A 141 4.01 4.81 15.72
CA THR A 141 4.80 6.02 15.96
C THR A 141 6.09 5.71 16.73
N ASN A 142 6.07 4.64 17.53
CA ASN A 142 7.17 4.22 18.35
C ASN A 142 7.07 2.72 18.65
N TYR A 143 8.22 2.07 18.76
CA TYR A 143 8.35 0.91 19.62
C TYR A 143 9.65 0.92 20.41
N SER A 144 9.60 0.31 21.59
CA SER A 144 10.79 -0.01 22.39
C SER A 144 10.89 -1.51 22.62
N GLU A 145 12.11 -2.02 22.58
CA GLU A 145 12.48 -3.40 22.91
C GLU A 145 13.82 -3.39 23.69
N PHE A 146 14.30 -4.55 24.14
CA PHE A 146 15.50 -4.61 24.99
C PHE A 146 16.72 -3.92 24.34
N ASN A 147 17.20 -2.83 24.95
CA ASN A 147 18.30 -1.98 24.47
C ASN A 147 18.14 -1.43 23.04
N SER A 148 16.91 -1.32 22.55
CA SER A 148 16.64 -0.79 21.23
C SER A 148 15.31 -0.03 21.20
N PHE A 149 15.26 1.07 20.46
CA PHE A 149 14.01 1.73 20.14
C PHE A 149 13.98 2.12 18.66
N ARG A 150 12.76 2.22 18.13
CA ARG A 150 12.45 2.80 16.84
C ARG A 150 11.38 3.85 17.01
N LYS A 151 11.63 5.06 16.50
CA LYS A 151 10.58 6.08 16.30
C LYS A 151 10.30 6.26 14.83
N MET A 152 9.03 6.50 14.49
CA MET A 152 8.54 6.59 13.12
C MET A 152 7.69 7.85 12.96
N THR A 153 7.91 8.58 11.87
CA THR A 153 7.17 9.79 11.51
C THR A 153 6.44 9.56 10.19
N TRP A 154 5.19 10.01 10.13
CA TRP A 154 4.28 9.83 9.00
C TRP A 154 3.78 11.18 8.50
N ASP A 155 3.48 11.28 7.21
CA ASP A 155 2.82 12.47 6.62
C ASP A 155 1.30 12.38 6.65
N GLU A 156 0.64 13.44 6.19
CA GLU A 156 -0.82 13.56 6.12
C GLU A 156 -1.49 12.53 5.18
N GLU A 157 -0.72 11.90 4.28
CA GLU A 157 -1.18 10.86 3.37
C GLU A 157 -0.88 9.43 3.90
N ASN A 158 -0.51 9.30 5.19
CA ASN A 158 -0.12 8.05 5.86
C ASN A 158 1.13 7.38 5.25
N ARG A 159 2.09 8.16 4.75
CA ARG A 159 3.35 7.64 4.22
C ARG A 159 4.48 7.84 5.22
N LEU A 160 5.35 6.83 5.35
CA LEU A 160 6.47 6.85 6.29
C LEU A 160 7.54 7.86 5.83
N MET A 161 7.72 8.96 6.55
CA MET A 161 8.70 10.00 6.25
C MET A 161 10.06 9.76 6.89
N GLY A 162 10.11 9.13 8.06
CA GLY A 162 11.37 8.94 8.75
C GLY A 162 11.34 7.90 9.85
N ILE A 163 12.51 7.32 10.10
CA ILE A 163 12.79 6.36 11.17
C ILE A 163 13.99 6.87 11.97
N ASN A 164 13.90 6.78 13.30
CA ASN A 164 15.01 6.92 14.21
C ASN A 164 15.24 5.60 14.96
N ASP A 165 16.29 4.88 14.59
CA ASP A 165 16.72 3.64 15.22
C ASP A 165 17.93 3.90 16.10
N ASN A 166 17.71 4.01 17.41
CA ASN A 166 18.79 4.21 18.39
C ASN A 166 19.72 5.40 18.07
N GLY A 167 19.16 6.49 17.52
CA GLY A 167 19.91 7.69 17.11
C GLY A 167 20.37 7.68 15.64
N LYS A 168 20.15 6.59 14.91
CA LYS A 168 20.36 6.54 13.46
C LYS A 168 19.10 6.98 12.74
N LEU A 169 19.24 7.98 11.88
CA LEU A 169 18.14 8.56 11.13
C LEU A 169 18.07 7.97 9.74
N HIS A 170 16.85 7.69 9.31
CA HIS A 170 16.48 7.26 7.96
C HIS A 170 15.35 8.16 7.51
N ILE A 171 15.47 8.78 6.33
CA ILE A 171 14.52 9.78 5.82
C ILE A 171 14.08 9.36 4.43
N TYR A 172 12.78 9.45 4.18
CA TYR A 172 12.13 9.14 2.91
C TYR A 172 11.37 10.37 2.41
N SER A 173 11.37 10.57 1.09
CA SER A 173 10.59 11.62 0.43
C SER A 173 9.85 11.03 -0.76
N TYR A 174 8.63 11.51 -0.99
CA TYR A 174 7.71 10.98 -2.00
C TYR A 174 7.32 12.08 -2.99
N ASP A 175 6.94 11.69 -4.21
CA ASP A 175 6.29 12.59 -5.16
C ASP A 175 4.78 12.76 -4.86
N ALA A 176 4.11 13.54 -5.69
CA ALA A 176 2.66 13.77 -5.58
C ALA A 176 1.80 12.52 -5.88
N ASN A 177 2.38 11.45 -6.41
CA ASN A 177 1.70 10.18 -6.65
C ASN A 177 1.93 9.17 -5.51
N GLY A 178 2.74 9.53 -4.51
CA GLY A 178 3.14 8.65 -3.41
C GLY A 178 4.29 7.71 -3.76
N GLU A 179 5.01 7.92 -4.87
CA GLU A 179 6.20 7.15 -5.21
C GLU A 179 7.42 7.72 -4.46
N ARG A 180 8.21 6.84 -3.83
CA ARG A 180 9.43 7.25 -3.13
C ARG A 180 10.46 7.79 -4.12
N VAL A 181 10.80 9.07 -4.01
CA VAL A 181 11.78 9.74 -4.88
C VAL A 181 13.17 9.78 -4.27
N ILE A 182 13.30 9.86 -2.94
CA ILE A 182 14.60 9.87 -2.25
C ILE A 182 14.50 9.09 -0.95
N LYS A 183 15.56 8.32 -0.64
CA LYS A 183 15.87 7.86 0.72
C LYS A 183 17.28 8.25 1.13
N SER A 184 17.48 8.45 2.42
CA SER A 184 18.81 8.71 3.00
C SER A 184 18.93 8.15 4.41
N ASN A 185 20.14 7.86 4.86
CA ASN A 185 20.36 7.32 6.20
C ASN A 185 21.73 7.69 6.80
N GLY A 186 21.82 7.70 8.14
CA GLY A 186 23.10 7.73 8.86
C GLY A 186 22.98 8.13 10.33
N ASP A 187 24.13 8.40 10.96
CA ASP A 187 24.20 8.78 12.38
C ASP A 187 23.83 10.26 12.61
N SER A 188 22.90 10.53 13.53
CA SER A 188 22.61 11.90 13.93
C SER A 188 23.86 12.60 14.51
N GLN A 189 24.47 13.51 13.75
CA GLN A 189 25.64 14.28 14.22
C GLN A 189 25.20 15.65 14.72
N ASN A 190 25.29 15.84 16.04
CA ASN A 190 25.11 17.14 16.67
C ASN A 190 26.44 17.91 16.61
N VAL A 191 26.46 19.04 15.91
CA VAL A 191 27.53 20.02 15.99
C VAL A 191 27.31 20.82 17.25
N THR A 192 28.20 20.69 18.23
CA THR A 192 28.17 21.50 19.45
C THR A 192 29.18 22.63 19.34
N ILE A 193 28.74 23.86 19.62
CA ILE A 193 29.61 25.02 19.81
C ILE A 193 29.50 25.40 21.28
N ASN A 194 30.64 25.41 21.99
CA ASN A 194 30.72 25.75 23.42
C ASN A 194 29.77 24.92 24.31
N GLY A 195 29.62 23.63 24.02
CA GLY A 195 28.78 22.71 24.80
C GLY A 195 27.27 22.81 24.54
N THR A 196 26.83 23.68 23.62
CA THR A 196 25.42 23.81 23.21
C THR A 196 25.25 23.29 21.79
N ASN A 197 24.17 22.56 21.50
CA ASN A 197 23.88 22.07 20.15
C ASN A 197 23.61 23.26 19.22
N ALA A 198 24.45 23.41 18.19
CA ALA A 198 24.44 24.50 17.23
C ALA A 198 23.83 24.12 15.88
N ALA A 199 23.89 22.84 15.48
CA ALA A 199 23.26 22.31 14.28
C ALA A 199 23.25 20.78 14.29
N THR A 200 22.25 20.15 13.66
CA THR A 200 22.31 18.74 13.28
C THR A 200 22.78 18.63 11.83
N LEU A 201 23.85 17.89 11.57
CA LEU A 201 24.33 17.61 10.22
C LEU A 201 23.43 16.57 9.55
N ASN A 202 22.88 16.93 8.39
CA ASN A 202 22.10 16.01 7.55
C ASN A 202 23.01 15.13 6.67
N HIS A 203 22.56 13.91 6.39
CA HIS A 203 23.31 12.92 5.61
C HIS A 203 23.34 13.26 4.12
N PHE A 204 24.45 13.82 3.65
CA PHE A 204 24.66 14.11 2.21
C PHE A 204 25.33 12.98 1.43
N GLU A 205 25.84 11.95 2.13
CA GLU A 205 26.68 10.91 1.51
C GLU A 205 25.95 9.59 1.27
N ASN A 206 25.01 9.23 2.13
CA ASN A 206 24.28 7.96 2.05
C ASN A 206 22.85 8.22 1.62
N TYR A 207 22.66 8.44 0.33
CA TYR A 207 21.35 8.63 -0.28
C TYR A 207 21.16 7.70 -1.48
N THR A 208 19.89 7.42 -1.77
CA THR A 208 19.42 6.82 -3.01
C THR A 208 18.33 7.71 -3.58
N ALA A 209 18.50 8.19 -4.80
CA ALA A 209 17.52 8.99 -5.50
C ALA A 209 16.91 8.17 -6.65
N TYR A 210 15.60 8.06 -6.65
CA TYR A 210 14.78 7.37 -7.64
C TYR A 210 14.29 8.41 -8.64
N VAL A 211 15.08 8.67 -9.66
CA VAL A 211 14.72 9.63 -10.73
C VAL A 211 13.55 9.08 -11.54
N SER A 212 13.51 7.76 -11.72
CA SER A 212 12.38 7.01 -12.28
C SER A 212 12.54 5.53 -11.89
N PRO A 213 11.54 4.67 -12.13
CA PRO A 213 11.70 3.22 -11.98
C PRO A 213 12.90 2.64 -12.76
N TYR A 214 13.29 3.29 -13.86
CA TYR A 214 14.37 2.88 -14.75
C TYR A 214 15.75 3.43 -14.38
N PHE A 215 15.82 4.44 -13.51
CA PHE A 215 17.07 5.15 -13.24
C PHE A 215 17.18 5.57 -11.78
N VAL A 216 18.14 4.96 -11.09
CA VAL A 216 18.40 5.17 -9.66
C VAL A 216 19.82 5.69 -9.48
N VAL A 217 20.01 6.66 -8.59
CA VAL A 217 21.28 7.33 -8.35
C VAL A 217 21.69 7.17 -6.90
N ASN A 218 22.97 6.86 -6.68
CA ASN A 218 23.64 6.83 -5.39
C ASN A 218 24.91 7.68 -5.45
N LYS A 219 25.58 7.89 -4.30
CA LYS A 219 26.87 8.59 -4.28
C LYS A 219 27.88 7.91 -5.21
N GLY A 220 28.28 8.62 -6.27
CA GLY A 220 29.29 8.16 -7.23
C GLY A 220 28.81 7.12 -8.25
N LYS A 221 27.55 6.67 -8.18
CA LYS A 221 27.03 5.57 -9.01
C LYS A 221 25.60 5.85 -9.49
N PHE A 222 25.24 5.25 -10.61
CA PHE A 222 23.86 5.15 -11.04
C PHE A 222 23.56 3.73 -11.49
N THR A 223 22.29 3.34 -11.41
CA THR A 223 21.80 2.08 -11.91
C THR A 223 20.69 2.33 -12.92
N LYS A 224 20.87 1.79 -14.13
CA LYS A 224 19.83 1.71 -15.16
C LYS A 224 19.11 0.36 -15.03
N HIS A 225 17.82 0.39 -14.78
CA HIS A 225 16.98 -0.81 -14.71
C HIS A 225 16.20 -1.00 -16.02
N TYR A 226 16.09 -2.25 -16.45
CA TYR A 226 15.30 -2.68 -17.60
C TYR A 226 14.28 -3.70 -17.12
N PHE A 227 13.04 -3.54 -17.57
CA PHE A 227 11.89 -4.33 -17.14
C PHE A 227 11.21 -4.99 -18.33
N GLU A 228 10.60 -6.13 -18.07
CA GLU A 228 9.59 -6.77 -18.92
C GLU A 228 8.29 -6.83 -18.11
N GLY A 229 7.29 -6.04 -18.51
CA GLY A 229 6.11 -5.81 -17.67
C GLY A 229 6.51 -5.21 -16.31
N ALA A 230 6.11 -5.88 -15.22
CA ALA A 230 6.48 -5.50 -13.85
C ALA A 230 7.80 -6.13 -13.36
N GLY A 231 8.34 -7.11 -14.09
CA GLY A 231 9.54 -7.86 -13.70
C GLY A 231 10.82 -7.13 -14.10
N ARG A 232 11.74 -6.97 -13.14
CA ARG A 232 13.08 -6.44 -13.42
C ARG A 232 13.91 -7.54 -14.08
N VAL A 233 14.41 -7.30 -15.29
CA VAL A 233 15.19 -8.27 -16.06
C VAL A 233 16.68 -7.95 -16.02
N THR A 234 17.05 -6.66 -15.98
CA THR A 234 18.47 -6.26 -16.02
C THR A 234 18.72 -4.98 -15.24
N SER A 235 19.86 -4.92 -14.55
CA SER A 235 20.43 -3.71 -13.97
C SER A 235 21.82 -3.47 -14.54
N LYS A 236 22.10 -2.25 -14.99
CA LYS A 236 23.43 -1.82 -15.42
C LYS A 236 23.93 -0.74 -14.49
N ILE A 237 25.08 -0.95 -13.87
CA ILE A 237 25.68 0.01 -12.97
C ILE A 237 26.71 0.81 -13.75
N GLY A 238 26.56 2.12 -13.70
CA GLY A 238 27.55 3.06 -14.17
C GLY A 238 28.05 3.94 -13.05
N GLU A 239 29.14 4.62 -13.34
CA GLU A 239 29.74 5.59 -12.45
C GLU A 239 29.48 7.01 -12.94
N GLY A 240 29.60 7.96 -12.04
CA GLY A 240 29.43 9.35 -12.40
C GLY A 240 29.30 10.21 -11.17
N THR A 241 29.10 11.49 -11.39
CA THR A 241 29.01 12.45 -10.30
C THR A 241 27.78 13.29 -10.48
N PHE A 242 27.17 13.63 -9.34
CA PHE A 242 26.16 14.65 -9.33
C PHE A 242 26.84 16.00 -9.50
N LYS A 243 26.51 16.72 -10.56
CA LYS A 243 27.04 18.05 -10.85
C LYS A 243 26.00 19.08 -10.39
N GLN A 244 26.12 19.53 -9.14
CA GLN A 244 25.36 20.67 -8.62
C GLN A 244 26.15 21.42 -7.54
N PRO A 245 25.81 22.69 -7.24
CA PRO A 245 26.43 23.45 -6.17
C PRO A 245 25.96 22.93 -4.80
N ALA A 246 26.90 22.34 -4.08
CA ALA A 246 26.97 22.20 -2.63
C ALA A 246 26.08 21.22 -1.84
N LYS A 247 24.84 20.84 -2.20
CA LYS A 247 24.06 19.93 -1.31
C LYS A 247 23.07 19.06 -2.09
N ILE A 248 23.16 17.74 -1.93
CA ILE A 248 22.12 16.82 -2.41
C ILE A 248 21.02 16.82 -1.35
N THR A 249 20.11 17.75 -1.52
CA THR A 249 18.80 17.76 -0.91
C THR A 249 17.82 17.51 -2.05
N ALA A 250 16.83 16.64 -1.83
CA ALA A 250 15.70 16.54 -2.74
C ALA A 250 15.17 17.97 -3.00
N GLY A 251 15.31 18.46 -4.23
CA GLY A 251 14.92 19.81 -4.61
C GLY A 251 15.68 20.98 -3.97
N GLY A 252 16.84 20.79 -3.31
CA GLY A 252 17.59 21.93 -2.74
C GLY A 252 17.17 22.35 -1.32
N TYR A 253 16.23 21.65 -0.66
CA TYR A 253 15.65 22.10 0.63
C TYR A 253 16.18 21.37 1.87
N ASN A 254 16.42 22.13 2.95
CA ASN A 254 16.76 21.59 4.27
C ASN A 254 15.48 21.16 5.01
N TYR A 255 15.22 19.85 5.08
CA TYR A 255 13.98 19.31 5.67
C TYR A 255 13.77 19.66 7.14
N GLY A 256 14.84 19.84 7.93
CA GLY A 256 14.73 20.34 9.31
C GLY A 256 14.33 21.82 9.39
N GLN A 257 14.70 22.60 8.37
CA GLN A 257 14.25 23.99 8.22
C GLN A 257 12.82 24.05 7.67
N LEU A 258 12.45 23.13 6.78
CA LEU A 258 11.09 23.02 6.23
C LEU A 258 10.08 22.63 7.31
N SER A 259 10.41 21.66 8.17
CA SER A 259 9.56 21.29 9.32
C SER A 259 9.42 22.43 10.32
N ALA A 260 10.49 23.22 10.54
CA ALA A 260 10.44 24.41 11.40
C ALA A 260 9.61 25.55 10.78
N LEU A 261 9.71 25.76 9.45
CA LEU A 261 8.91 26.75 8.71
C LEU A 261 7.42 26.34 8.65
N GLN A 262 7.14 25.05 8.52
CA GLN A 262 5.79 24.48 8.62
C GLN A 262 5.18 24.77 9.99
N GLN A 263 5.93 24.50 11.06
CA GLN A 263 5.49 24.82 12.42
C GLN A 263 5.24 26.32 12.62
N GLN A 264 6.14 27.18 12.13
CA GLN A 264 5.99 28.63 12.20
C GLN A 264 4.74 29.14 11.44
N ALA A 265 4.42 28.54 10.29
CA ALA A 265 3.25 28.90 9.50
C ALA A 265 1.94 28.41 10.15
N ILE A 266 1.94 27.22 10.76
CA ILE A 266 0.81 26.70 11.54
C ILE A 266 0.51 27.62 12.72
N ASP A 267 1.54 28.07 13.44
CA ASP A 267 1.36 28.97 14.58
C ASP A 267 0.83 30.35 14.17
N ALA A 268 1.32 30.89 13.05
CA ALA A 268 0.84 32.16 12.50
C ALA A 268 -0.63 32.06 12.07
N TYR A 269 -1.03 30.93 11.48
CA TYR A 269 -2.42 30.66 11.12
C TYR A 269 -3.31 30.57 12.36
N ILE A 270 -2.93 29.80 13.38
CA ILE A 270 -3.68 29.68 14.64
C ILE A 270 -3.80 31.04 15.34
N ALA A 271 -2.73 31.85 15.36
CA ALA A 271 -2.76 33.21 15.89
C ALA A 271 -3.70 34.12 15.10
N SER A 272 -3.78 33.96 13.78
CA SER A 272 -4.72 34.73 12.93
C SER A 272 -6.19 34.40 13.20
N LEU A 273 -6.48 33.19 13.70
CA LEU A 273 -7.83 32.79 14.11
C LEU A 273 -8.22 33.34 15.49
N GLY A 274 -7.34 34.08 16.17
CA GLY A 274 -7.59 34.64 17.50
C GLY A 274 -7.68 33.59 18.61
N ILE A 275 -7.28 32.35 18.31
CA ILE A 275 -7.31 31.23 19.24
C ILE A 275 -6.04 31.31 20.09
N PRO A 276 -6.15 31.45 21.43
CA PRO A 276 -4.97 31.47 22.27
C PRO A 276 -4.25 30.12 22.13
N PRO A 277 -2.92 30.11 21.89
CA PRO A 277 -2.14 28.88 21.91
C PRO A 277 -2.43 28.14 23.21
N GLY A 278 -2.63 26.82 23.11
CA GLY A 278 -3.01 25.99 24.25
C GLY A 278 -2.05 26.16 25.43
N PRO A 279 -2.48 25.78 26.65
CA PRO A 279 -1.61 25.81 27.82
C PRO A 279 -0.32 25.05 27.52
N ILE A 280 0.78 25.47 28.15
CA ILE A 280 2.09 24.83 28.00
C ILE A 280 1.97 23.37 28.44
N THR A 281 1.70 22.47 27.51
CA THR A 281 1.86 21.03 27.69
C THR A 281 3.23 20.64 27.19
N GLN A 282 3.84 19.70 27.88
CA GLN A 282 5.26 19.40 27.83
C GLN A 282 5.66 18.67 26.53
N GLN A 283 5.76 19.41 25.43
CA GLN A 283 6.58 19.11 24.25
C GLN A 283 6.72 20.39 23.42
N GLY A 284 7.94 20.68 22.94
CA GLY A 284 8.27 21.84 22.11
C GLY A 284 7.68 21.81 20.69
N ILE A 285 6.40 21.44 20.56
CA ILE A 285 5.65 21.38 19.29
C ILE A 285 4.38 22.25 19.36
N TYR A 286 3.91 22.65 20.55
CA TYR A 286 2.66 23.43 20.68
C TYR A 286 2.79 24.76 21.42
N ALA A 287 3.99 25.16 21.84
CA ALA A 287 4.22 26.44 22.51
C ALA A 287 5.08 27.35 21.63
N SER A 288 4.45 28.41 21.11
CA SER A 288 5.08 29.42 20.26
C SER A 288 6.30 30.08 20.95
N PRO A 289 7.28 30.62 20.18
CA PRO A 289 8.46 31.30 20.73
C PRO A 289 8.12 32.45 21.69
N GLN A 290 6.94 33.04 21.55
CA GLN A 290 6.41 34.11 22.39
C GLN A 290 6.02 33.62 23.79
N LEU A 291 5.69 32.34 23.96
CA LEU A 291 5.32 31.72 25.24
C LEU A 291 6.48 31.02 25.94
N THR A 292 7.41 30.47 25.16
CA THR A 292 8.59 29.76 25.68
C THR A 292 9.80 30.67 25.84
N GLY A 293 9.82 31.82 25.15
CA GLY A 293 10.97 32.70 25.04
C GLY A 293 12.12 32.10 24.20
N GLN A 294 11.89 30.98 23.50
CA GLN A 294 12.92 30.23 22.78
C GLN A 294 12.65 30.27 21.27
N PRO A 295 13.66 30.55 20.42
CA PRO A 295 13.50 30.56 18.96
C PRO A 295 13.38 29.14 18.39
N TYR A 296 12.71 28.99 17.25
CA TYR A 296 12.69 27.73 16.52
C TYR A 296 14.05 27.42 15.87
N PRO A 297 14.52 26.16 15.88
CA PRO A 297 14.06 25.02 16.70
C PRO A 297 14.64 25.10 18.13
N SER A 298 13.85 24.74 19.17
CA SER A 298 14.28 24.82 20.57
C SER A 298 14.50 23.45 21.22
N ALA A 299 15.49 23.34 22.11
CA ALA A 299 15.76 22.12 22.88
C ALA A 299 14.68 21.86 23.96
N PRO A 300 14.30 20.60 24.22
CA PRO A 300 13.30 20.27 25.23
C PRO A 300 13.81 20.54 26.65
N THR A 301 12.98 21.16 27.49
CA THR A 301 13.31 21.53 28.89
C THR A 301 13.10 20.39 29.90
N GLN A 302 12.46 19.29 29.51
CA GLN A 302 12.41 18.02 30.26
C GLN A 302 12.13 16.85 29.29
N ASN A 303 12.51 15.63 29.67
CA ASN A 303 12.23 14.43 28.88
C ASN A 303 10.72 14.15 28.84
N ALA A 304 10.18 13.92 27.64
CA ALA A 304 8.79 13.54 27.45
C ALA A 304 8.53 12.12 27.95
N ASN A 305 7.42 11.91 28.64
CA ASN A 305 6.86 10.58 28.83
C ASN A 305 5.75 10.36 27.80
N GLU A 306 5.79 9.22 27.10
CA GLU A 306 4.98 8.89 25.92
C GLU A 306 3.46 8.77 26.17
N ASN A 307 2.99 8.98 27.41
CA ASN A 307 1.60 8.74 27.85
C ASN A 307 0.87 9.98 28.42
N GLN A 308 1.31 11.20 28.12
CA GLN A 308 0.60 12.39 28.60
C GLN A 308 -0.59 12.74 27.70
N GLU A 309 -1.77 12.23 28.07
CA GLU A 309 -3.07 12.72 27.61
C GLU A 309 -3.31 14.18 28.02
N PRO A 310 -4.05 14.99 27.24
CA PRO A 310 -4.57 16.26 27.73
C PRO A 310 -5.39 16.03 29.00
N PRO A 311 -5.28 16.90 30.03
CA PRO A 311 -6.04 16.72 31.27
C PRO A 311 -7.54 16.60 31.00
N GLN A 312 -8.20 15.68 31.71
CA GLN A 312 -9.64 15.46 31.60
C GLN A 312 -10.40 16.77 31.87
N GLY A 313 -11.17 17.24 30.87
CA GLY A 313 -11.90 18.52 30.92
C GLY A 313 -11.41 19.59 29.93
N TRP A 314 -10.34 19.33 29.16
CA TRP A 314 -9.91 20.18 28.05
C TRP A 314 -10.60 19.81 26.73
N PRO A 315 -10.97 20.77 25.86
CA PRO A 315 -11.69 20.47 24.62
C PRO A 315 -10.88 19.58 23.67
N ARG A 316 -11.54 18.58 23.06
CA ARG A 316 -11.04 17.83 21.90
C ARG A 316 -12.08 17.92 20.79
N GLN A 317 -11.77 18.52 19.63
CA GLN A 317 -12.39 18.30 18.30
C GLN A 317 -11.51 18.95 17.19
N PRO A 318 -11.47 18.40 15.96
CA PRO A 318 -11.00 19.12 14.79
C PRO A 318 -12.04 20.17 14.36
N VAL A 319 -11.58 21.40 14.08
CA VAL A 319 -12.41 22.46 13.47
C VAL A 319 -12.32 22.33 11.95
N PHE A 320 -13.45 22.08 11.30
CA PHE A 320 -13.57 22.14 9.84
C PHE A 320 -13.78 23.60 9.39
N ASN A 321 -13.23 23.96 8.23
CA ASN A 321 -13.41 25.28 7.62
C ASN A 321 -14.88 25.54 7.27
N THR A 322 -15.28 26.81 7.21
CA THR A 322 -16.61 27.20 6.72
C THR A 322 -16.80 26.81 5.24
N PRO A 323 -18.02 26.42 4.82
CA PRO A 323 -18.29 26.05 3.44
C PRO A 323 -17.90 27.16 2.45
N ASN A 324 -17.10 26.80 1.44
CA ASN A 324 -16.48 27.61 0.37
C ASN A 324 -15.02 28.03 0.59
N ASP A 325 -14.40 27.72 1.72
CA ASP A 325 -12.94 27.76 1.79
C ASP A 325 -12.35 26.47 1.22
N VAL A 326 -11.56 26.64 0.16
CA VAL A 326 -10.82 25.57 -0.52
C VAL A 326 -9.93 24.85 0.52
N PRO A 327 -9.92 23.50 0.59
CA PRO A 327 -8.78 22.81 1.15
C PRO A 327 -7.58 23.27 0.30
N GLY A 328 -6.67 24.01 0.92
CA GLY A 328 -5.45 24.40 0.23
C GLY A 328 -4.79 23.13 -0.32
N PRO A 329 -4.13 23.19 -1.50
CA PRO A 329 -3.16 22.17 -1.86
C PRO A 329 -2.14 22.01 -0.70
N PRO A 330 -1.36 20.92 -0.64
CA PRO A 330 -0.24 20.82 0.31
C PRO A 330 0.46 22.17 0.32
N VAL A 331 0.59 22.79 1.51
CA VAL A 331 1.12 24.15 1.60
C VAL A 331 2.46 24.14 0.88
N GLN A 332 2.45 24.69 -0.33
CA GLN A 332 3.66 24.79 -1.11
C GLN A 332 4.38 25.96 -0.51
N PHE A 333 5.46 25.66 0.23
CA PHE A 333 6.31 26.68 0.83
C PHE A 333 7.12 27.35 -0.29
N GLY A 334 6.47 28.29 -0.98
CA GLY A 334 7.02 29.03 -2.13
C GLY A 334 6.39 28.66 -3.47
N PRO A 335 6.84 29.29 -4.57
CA PRO A 335 6.38 28.98 -5.91
C PRO A 335 6.65 27.51 -6.29
N PRO A 336 5.84 26.92 -7.19
CA PRO A 336 6.15 25.60 -7.72
C PRO A 336 7.49 25.57 -8.42
N ILE A 337 8.31 24.58 -8.07
CA ILE A 337 9.47 24.20 -8.88
C ILE A 337 8.95 23.77 -10.25
N THR A 338 9.34 24.53 -11.26
CA THR A 338 9.04 24.32 -12.66
C THR A 338 10.20 23.57 -13.32
N PRO A 339 9.95 22.79 -14.38
CA PRO A 339 11.03 22.16 -15.15
C PRO A 339 12.09 23.13 -15.70
N THR A 340 11.75 24.42 -15.79
CA THR A 340 12.66 25.51 -16.20
C THR A 340 13.63 25.95 -15.10
N ASP A 341 13.41 25.56 -13.84
CA ASP A 341 14.33 25.86 -12.73
C ASP A 341 15.58 24.97 -12.73
N VAL A 342 15.56 23.88 -13.51
CA VAL A 342 16.71 22.98 -13.72
C VAL A 342 17.57 23.51 -14.86
N LYS A 343 18.78 23.98 -14.55
CA LYS A 343 19.70 24.50 -15.58
C LYS A 343 20.38 23.35 -16.33
N ALA A 344 20.62 23.55 -17.63
CA ALA A 344 21.40 22.59 -18.42
C ALA A 344 22.79 22.38 -17.78
N GLY A 345 23.12 21.12 -17.46
CA GLY A 345 24.36 20.74 -16.75
C GLY A 345 24.18 20.49 -15.25
N GLU A 346 22.99 20.67 -14.70
CA GLU A 346 22.61 20.23 -13.35
C GLU A 346 22.04 18.81 -13.36
N GLY A 347 22.43 18.00 -12.37
CA GLY A 347 21.98 16.61 -12.22
C GLY A 347 23.11 15.59 -12.29
N PHE A 348 22.77 14.31 -12.44
CA PHE A 348 23.78 13.26 -12.52
C PHE A 348 24.41 13.20 -13.92
N VAL A 349 25.73 13.36 -13.98
CA VAL A 349 26.50 13.26 -15.21
C VAL A 349 27.34 11.98 -15.13
N GLY A 350 27.05 11.02 -16.03
CA GLY A 350 27.88 9.84 -16.20
C GLY A 350 29.30 10.27 -16.61
N ASN A 351 30.31 9.54 -16.16
CA ASN A 351 31.70 9.79 -16.52
C ASN A 351 32.05 9.38 -17.97
N GLY A 352 31.04 9.07 -18.79
CA GLY A 352 31.16 8.79 -20.23
C GLY A 352 31.71 7.41 -20.58
N LEU A 353 32.02 6.59 -19.58
CA LEU A 353 32.49 5.22 -19.77
C LEU A 353 31.31 4.26 -19.95
N PRO A 354 31.43 3.22 -20.81
CA PRO A 354 30.41 2.19 -20.94
C PRO A 354 30.17 1.45 -19.61
N GLU A 355 28.91 1.16 -19.28
CA GLU A 355 28.56 0.37 -18.09
C GLU A 355 28.99 -1.09 -18.26
N LYS A 356 30.02 -1.51 -17.51
CA LYS A 356 30.57 -2.88 -17.56
C LYS A 356 29.88 -3.83 -16.59
N ASP A 357 29.32 -3.29 -15.51
CA ASP A 357 28.65 -4.05 -14.46
C ASP A 357 27.18 -4.25 -14.84
N VAL A 358 26.91 -5.33 -15.59
CA VAL A 358 25.58 -5.74 -16.02
C VAL A 358 25.13 -6.98 -15.26
N PHE A 359 23.93 -6.91 -14.68
CA PHE A 359 23.33 -7.96 -13.87
C PHE A 359 21.96 -8.35 -14.41
N TYR A 360 21.74 -9.64 -14.65
CA TYR A 360 20.48 -10.23 -15.08
C TYR A 360 19.79 -10.92 -13.92
N TYR A 361 18.50 -10.67 -13.76
CA TYR A 361 17.68 -11.21 -12.66
C TYR A 361 16.91 -12.43 -13.13
N HIS A 362 16.94 -13.48 -12.31
CA HIS A 362 16.24 -14.75 -12.55
C HIS A 362 15.30 -15.00 -11.36
N PRO A 363 14.05 -14.51 -11.45
CA PRO A 363 13.12 -14.58 -10.34
C PRO A 363 12.49 -15.96 -10.16
N ASP A 364 11.89 -16.19 -8.99
CA ASP A 364 10.95 -17.28 -8.75
C ASP A 364 9.55 -16.98 -9.31
N HIS A 365 8.58 -17.86 -9.03
CA HIS A 365 7.20 -17.70 -9.48
C HIS A 365 6.47 -16.51 -8.84
N LEU A 366 6.98 -15.96 -7.75
CA LEU A 366 6.44 -14.77 -7.07
C LEU A 366 7.10 -13.48 -7.57
N GLY A 367 8.10 -13.58 -8.46
CA GLY A 367 8.89 -12.43 -8.88
C GLY A 367 10.03 -12.08 -7.92
N SER A 368 10.30 -12.90 -6.90
CA SER A 368 11.41 -12.69 -5.97
C SER A 368 12.73 -13.01 -6.65
N SER A 369 13.76 -12.18 -6.46
CA SER A 369 15.09 -12.43 -7.02
C SER A 369 15.72 -13.68 -6.41
N SER A 370 15.73 -14.81 -7.10
CA SER A 370 16.41 -16.04 -6.63
C SER A 370 17.87 -16.05 -7.05
N TYR A 371 18.14 -15.83 -8.34
CA TYR A 371 19.50 -15.78 -8.88
C TYR A 371 19.74 -14.47 -9.63
N ILE A 372 20.97 -13.97 -9.54
CA ILE A 372 21.43 -12.84 -10.35
C ILE A 372 22.74 -13.23 -11.02
N SER A 373 22.81 -13.12 -12.35
CA SER A 373 24.02 -13.42 -13.12
C SER A 373 24.67 -12.16 -13.70
N THR A 374 25.99 -12.20 -13.90
CA THR A 374 26.74 -11.15 -14.58
C THR A 374 26.53 -11.21 -16.11
N LEU A 375 27.11 -10.26 -16.85
CA LEU A 375 27.12 -10.24 -18.32
C LEU A 375 27.61 -11.56 -18.94
N ASN A 376 28.52 -12.26 -18.26
CA ASN A 376 29.11 -13.51 -18.75
C ASN A 376 28.32 -14.76 -18.29
N GLY A 377 27.15 -14.59 -17.68
CA GLY A 377 26.32 -15.69 -17.17
C GLY A 377 26.83 -16.30 -15.84
N GLN A 378 27.89 -15.76 -15.24
CA GLN A 378 28.35 -16.21 -13.92
C GLN A 378 27.37 -15.77 -12.84
N ILE A 379 27.03 -16.65 -11.90
CA ILE A 379 26.11 -16.31 -10.80
C ILE A 379 26.82 -15.38 -9.82
N SER A 380 26.34 -14.14 -9.74
CA SER A 380 26.80 -13.08 -8.86
C SER A 380 26.19 -13.15 -7.47
N GLN A 381 24.89 -13.49 -7.41
CA GLN A 381 24.12 -13.51 -6.17
C GLN A 381 23.09 -14.63 -6.24
N HIS A 382 22.86 -15.28 -5.10
CA HIS A 382 21.84 -16.30 -4.91
C HIS A 382 21.14 -16.05 -3.57
N VAL A 383 19.80 -16.10 -3.56
CA VAL A 383 18.98 -15.78 -2.39
C VAL A 383 17.87 -16.81 -2.25
N GLU A 384 17.73 -17.34 -1.04
CA GLU A 384 16.60 -18.18 -0.66
C GLU A 384 15.79 -17.48 0.42
N TYR A 385 14.47 -17.65 0.35
CA TYR A 385 13.51 -16.96 1.20
C TYR A 385 12.71 -17.93 2.06
N ILE A 386 12.30 -17.46 3.22
CA ILE A 386 11.22 -18.03 4.02
C ILE A 386 9.91 -17.47 3.47
N ALA A 387 8.80 -18.21 3.62
CA ALA A 387 7.53 -17.91 2.96
C ALA A 387 7.03 -16.45 3.05
N PHE A 388 7.24 -15.74 4.16
CA PHE A 388 6.84 -14.33 4.32
C PHE A 388 7.91 -13.30 3.90
N GLY A 389 8.93 -13.74 3.16
CA GLY A 389 9.92 -12.89 2.51
C GLY A 389 11.23 -12.70 3.26
N GLU A 390 11.34 -13.16 4.50
CA GLU A 390 12.61 -13.16 5.21
C GLU A 390 13.66 -13.93 4.42
N VAL A 391 14.86 -13.36 4.33
CA VAL A 391 16.00 -14.01 3.67
C VAL A 391 16.49 -15.15 4.57
N LEU A 392 16.39 -16.39 4.09
CA LEU A 392 16.98 -17.55 4.76
C LEU A 392 18.50 -17.46 4.70
N PHE A 393 19.04 -17.19 3.52
CA PHE A 393 20.43 -16.82 3.31
C PHE A 393 20.59 -16.07 1.98
N GLU A 394 21.72 -15.36 1.86
CA GLU A 394 22.10 -14.61 0.66
C GLU A 394 23.60 -14.83 0.41
N GLU A 395 23.93 -15.41 -0.74
CA GLU A 395 25.30 -15.69 -1.18
C GLU A 395 25.71 -14.68 -2.25
N HIS A 396 26.99 -14.30 -2.27
CA HIS A 396 27.57 -13.39 -3.27
C HIS A 396 28.93 -13.88 -3.75
N SER A 397 29.19 -13.72 -5.05
CA SER A 397 30.49 -13.95 -5.68
C SER A 397 31.11 -12.65 -6.25
N SER A 398 30.37 -11.55 -6.20
CA SER A 398 30.82 -10.22 -6.59
C SER A 398 30.55 -9.18 -5.49
N SER A 399 31.05 -7.96 -5.67
CA SER A 399 30.78 -6.84 -4.76
C SER A 399 29.37 -6.27 -4.90
N PHE A 400 28.64 -6.63 -5.96
CA PHE A 400 27.27 -6.17 -6.16
C PHE A 400 26.30 -6.95 -5.27
N LYS A 401 25.46 -6.17 -4.57
CA LYS A 401 24.34 -6.68 -3.77
C LYS A 401 23.09 -5.96 -4.21
N SER A 402 22.21 -6.66 -4.89
CA SER A 402 20.93 -6.08 -5.28
C SER A 402 20.09 -5.80 -4.03
N PRO A 403 19.51 -4.60 -3.88
CA PRO A 403 18.54 -4.34 -2.83
C PRO A 403 17.15 -4.88 -3.18
N TYR A 404 16.92 -5.25 -4.46
CA TYR A 404 15.65 -5.77 -4.93
C TYR A 404 15.60 -7.29 -4.79
N LEU A 405 14.82 -7.76 -3.82
CA LEU A 405 14.82 -9.14 -3.34
C LEU A 405 13.42 -9.77 -3.46
N PHE A 406 12.74 -9.97 -2.32
CA PHE A 406 11.42 -10.57 -2.23
C PHE A 406 10.37 -9.80 -3.04
N ASN A 407 9.57 -10.50 -3.85
CA ASN A 407 8.60 -9.96 -4.82
C ASN A 407 9.18 -8.86 -5.74
N GLY A 408 10.51 -8.84 -5.93
CA GLY A 408 11.22 -7.81 -6.70
C GLY A 408 11.26 -6.43 -6.03
N LYS A 409 10.84 -6.34 -4.77
CA LYS A 409 10.76 -5.12 -3.95
C LYS A 409 12.07 -4.81 -3.27
N GLU A 410 12.28 -3.53 -2.99
CA GLU A 410 13.51 -3.05 -2.38
C GLU A 410 13.49 -3.29 -0.87
N LEU A 411 14.49 -4.03 -0.37
CA LEU A 411 14.79 -4.16 1.04
C LEU A 411 15.70 -3.01 1.47
N ASP A 412 15.17 -2.13 2.32
CA ASP A 412 15.93 -1.12 3.04
C ASP A 412 16.69 -1.81 4.17
N ARG A 413 17.91 -2.29 3.88
CA ARG A 413 18.74 -3.06 4.83
C ARG A 413 19.03 -2.29 6.12
N GLU A 414 19.02 -0.97 6.04
CA GLU A 414 19.25 -0.05 7.12
C GLU A 414 18.13 -0.06 8.18
N THR A 415 16.89 -0.39 7.78
CA THR A 415 15.74 -0.51 8.69
C THR A 415 15.12 -1.91 8.72
N ASN A 416 15.59 -2.81 7.84
CA ASN A 416 15.03 -4.14 7.58
C ASN A 416 13.55 -4.14 7.15
N LEU A 417 13.14 -3.09 6.44
CA LEU A 417 11.79 -2.95 5.89
C LEU A 417 11.82 -3.08 4.37
N THR A 418 10.83 -3.75 3.81
CA THR A 418 10.67 -3.88 2.36
C THR A 418 9.66 -2.86 1.87
N ASN A 419 10.08 -1.99 0.94
CA ASN A 419 9.20 -0.96 0.36
C ASN A 419 8.35 -1.55 -0.77
N PHE A 420 7.04 -1.55 -0.59
CA PHE A 420 6.08 -1.98 -1.62
C PHE A 420 5.43 -0.83 -2.39
N GLY A 421 5.73 0.43 -2.03
CA GLY A 421 5.10 1.62 -2.57
C GLY A 421 4.23 2.27 -1.51
N ALA A 422 2.96 1.86 -1.42
CA ALA A 422 2.00 2.44 -0.47
C ALA A 422 2.27 2.07 0.99
N ARG A 423 2.97 0.94 1.24
CA ARG A 423 3.27 0.42 2.58
C ARG A 423 4.66 -0.19 2.65
N TYR A 424 5.15 -0.33 3.87
CA TYR A 424 6.37 -1.07 4.19
C TYR A 424 6.03 -2.37 4.90
N LEU A 425 6.65 -3.48 4.46
CA LEU A 425 6.52 -4.79 5.07
C LEU A 425 7.69 -5.04 6.03
N ASP A 426 7.41 -5.34 7.29
CA ASP A 426 8.39 -5.94 8.19
C ASP A 426 8.31 -7.46 8.03
N MET A 427 9.24 -8.04 7.29
CA MET A 427 9.23 -9.48 6.99
C MET A 427 9.48 -10.34 8.23
N LYS A 428 10.18 -9.80 9.26
CA LYS A 428 10.41 -10.53 10.52
C LYS A 428 9.10 -10.72 11.27
N THR A 429 8.25 -9.69 11.34
CA THR A 429 6.91 -9.80 11.94
C THR A 429 5.86 -10.33 10.96
N SER A 430 6.14 -10.29 9.65
CA SER A 430 5.21 -10.64 8.57
C SER A 430 4.00 -9.71 8.48
N LEU A 431 4.15 -8.49 8.98
CA LEU A 431 3.08 -7.49 9.05
C LEU A 431 3.44 -6.27 8.21
N TRP A 432 2.43 -5.70 7.57
CA TRP A 432 2.51 -4.32 7.12
C TRP A 432 2.72 -3.40 8.32
N LEU A 433 3.47 -2.31 8.14
CA LEU A 433 3.65 -1.32 9.20
C LEU A 433 2.36 -0.56 9.50
N ASN A 434 1.66 -0.10 8.45
CA ASN A 434 0.46 0.71 8.55
C ASN A 434 -0.78 0.03 7.96
N VAL A 435 -1.94 0.58 8.30
CA VAL A 435 -3.27 0.15 7.81
C VAL A 435 -3.30 0.17 6.28
N ASP A 436 -3.92 -0.85 5.69
CA ASP A 436 -4.18 -0.90 4.25
C ASP A 436 -4.99 0.31 3.78
N PRO A 437 -4.52 1.09 2.78
CA PRO A 437 -5.33 2.15 2.18
C PRO A 437 -6.67 1.67 1.59
N LEU A 438 -6.78 0.37 1.28
CA LEU A 438 -7.99 -0.29 0.80
C LEU A 438 -8.63 -1.21 1.85
N ALA A 439 -8.34 -1.03 3.14
CA ALA A 439 -8.84 -1.90 4.21
C ALA A 439 -10.36 -2.12 4.16
N GLU A 440 -11.13 -1.08 3.83
CA GLU A 440 -12.59 -1.14 3.72
C GLU A 440 -13.09 -2.10 2.62
N GLN A 441 -12.26 -2.41 1.62
CA GLN A 441 -12.57 -3.39 0.58
C GLN A 441 -12.31 -4.84 1.04
N PHE A 442 -11.57 -5.02 2.13
CA PHE A 442 -11.21 -6.32 2.70
C PHE A 442 -11.66 -6.45 4.17
N PRO A 443 -12.94 -6.19 4.51
CA PRO A 443 -13.39 -6.13 5.90
C PRO A 443 -13.27 -7.47 6.64
N ALA A 444 -13.13 -8.58 5.91
CA ALA A 444 -12.93 -9.92 6.46
C ALA A 444 -11.47 -10.20 6.87
N TYR A 445 -10.52 -9.34 6.50
CA TYR A 445 -9.10 -9.53 6.77
C TYR A 445 -8.54 -8.41 7.63
N SER A 446 -7.50 -8.73 8.39
CA SER A 446 -6.76 -7.71 9.13
C SER A 446 -6.11 -6.71 8.17
N PRO A 447 -6.22 -5.39 8.41
CA PRO A 447 -5.58 -4.37 7.58
C PRO A 447 -4.04 -4.42 7.61
N TYR A 448 -3.44 -5.18 8.53
CA TYR A 448 -1.99 -5.37 8.64
C TYR A 448 -1.52 -6.70 8.03
N CYS A 449 -2.44 -7.57 7.57
CA CYS A 449 -2.04 -8.88 7.04
C CYS A 449 -1.40 -8.76 5.65
N PHE A 450 -0.27 -9.44 5.49
CA PHE A 450 0.36 -9.56 4.18
C PHE A 450 -0.37 -10.63 3.36
N VAL A 451 -0.93 -10.22 2.22
CA VAL A 451 -1.52 -11.09 1.17
C VAL A 451 -2.42 -12.21 1.71
N MET A 452 -3.37 -11.85 2.58
CA MET A 452 -4.33 -12.78 3.20
C MET A 452 -3.68 -13.92 4.00
N ASN A 453 -2.43 -13.73 4.45
CA ASN A 453 -1.58 -14.74 5.08
C ASN A 453 -1.26 -15.96 4.19
N ASN A 454 -1.30 -15.82 2.86
CA ASN A 454 -0.93 -16.86 1.90
C ASN A 454 0.12 -16.35 0.88
N PRO A 455 1.37 -16.14 1.34
CA PRO A 455 2.41 -15.50 0.53
C PRO A 455 3.02 -16.41 -0.54
N MET A 456 2.76 -17.73 -0.49
CA MET A 456 3.22 -18.65 -1.52
C MET A 456 2.34 -18.65 -2.78
N ARG A 457 1.15 -18.07 -2.67
CA ARG A 457 0.16 -17.97 -3.75
C ARG A 457 -0.02 -16.54 -4.25
N PHE A 458 -0.05 -15.57 -3.34
CA PHE A 458 -0.41 -14.19 -3.66
C PHE A 458 0.77 -13.24 -3.49
N THR A 459 0.76 -12.16 -4.26
CA THR A 459 1.71 -11.05 -4.16
C THR A 459 0.92 -9.75 -4.03
N ASP A 460 1.46 -8.76 -3.30
CA ASP A 460 0.93 -7.39 -3.30
C ASP A 460 1.82 -6.53 -4.22
N PRO A 461 1.35 -6.07 -5.39
CA PRO A 461 2.20 -5.35 -6.33
C PRO A 461 2.50 -3.91 -5.95
N ASP A 462 1.68 -3.25 -5.12
CA ASP A 462 1.83 -1.82 -4.79
C ASP A 462 1.60 -1.47 -3.32
N GLY A 463 1.41 -2.50 -2.48
CA GLY A 463 1.12 -2.35 -1.06
C GLY A 463 -0.32 -1.94 -0.79
N ARG A 464 -1.29 -2.27 -1.65
CA ARG A 464 -2.72 -1.99 -1.42
C ARG A 464 -3.63 -3.21 -1.59
N ALA A 465 -3.34 -4.11 -2.52
CA ALA A 465 -4.10 -5.33 -2.71
C ALA A 465 -3.46 -6.28 -3.74
N PRO A 466 -3.62 -7.61 -3.59
CA PRO A 466 -3.50 -8.57 -4.69
C PRO A 466 -4.73 -8.44 -5.63
N THR A 467 -4.58 -8.25 -6.94
CA THR A 467 -5.74 -8.05 -7.83
C THR A 467 -5.62 -8.60 -9.26
N ASP A 468 -6.80 -8.85 -9.88
CA ASP A 468 -6.89 -9.48 -11.19
C ASP A 468 -8.08 -9.11 -12.12
N TRP A 469 -9.13 -8.36 -11.73
CA TRP A 469 -10.28 -8.04 -12.64
C TRP A 469 -10.46 -6.55 -12.95
N PHE A 470 -10.70 -6.22 -14.23
CA PHE A 470 -10.92 -4.85 -14.71
C PHE A 470 -12.12 -4.73 -15.65
N VAL A 471 -12.78 -3.57 -15.63
CA VAL A 471 -13.88 -3.20 -16.53
C VAL A 471 -13.54 -1.93 -17.29
N ASN A 472 -13.80 -1.93 -18.59
CA ASN A 472 -13.70 -0.73 -19.42
C ASN A 472 -14.92 0.15 -19.15
N PHE A 473 -14.73 1.28 -18.48
CA PHE A 473 -15.84 2.12 -18.05
C PHE A 473 -16.59 2.82 -19.20
N LYS A 474 -16.09 2.76 -20.43
CA LYS A 474 -16.77 3.29 -21.62
C LYS A 474 -17.57 2.24 -22.38
N THR A 475 -17.09 1.00 -22.40
CA THR A 475 -17.64 -0.06 -23.26
C THR A 475 -18.25 -1.23 -22.49
N GLY A 476 -17.99 -1.33 -21.19
CA GLY A 476 -18.38 -2.47 -20.36
C GLY A 476 -17.58 -3.75 -20.63
N LYS A 477 -16.51 -3.69 -21.44
CA LYS A 477 -15.59 -4.81 -21.68
C LYS A 477 -14.93 -5.22 -20.36
N VAL A 478 -14.98 -6.50 -20.01
CA VAL A 478 -14.31 -7.03 -18.81
C VAL A 478 -13.06 -7.79 -19.22
N VAL A 479 -12.00 -7.60 -18.46
CA VAL A 479 -10.74 -8.34 -18.60
C VAL A 479 -10.31 -8.90 -17.26
N HIS A 480 -9.75 -10.11 -17.31
CA HIS A 480 -9.02 -10.72 -16.20
C HIS A 480 -7.53 -10.62 -16.52
N VAL A 481 -6.74 -10.20 -15.55
CA VAL A 481 -5.28 -10.14 -15.63
C VAL A 481 -4.70 -10.46 -14.26
N GLU A 482 -4.24 -11.69 -14.09
CA GLU A 482 -3.66 -12.20 -12.85
C GLU A 482 -2.52 -11.30 -12.32
N GLY A 483 -2.60 -10.95 -11.03
CA GLY A 483 -1.54 -10.24 -10.30
C GLY A 483 -1.31 -8.79 -10.73
N GLN A 484 -2.20 -8.18 -11.51
CA GLN A 484 -2.10 -6.77 -11.89
C GLN A 484 -3.03 -5.90 -11.05
N SER A 485 -2.46 -4.83 -10.50
CA SER A 485 -3.16 -3.73 -9.82
C SER A 485 -3.69 -2.68 -10.80
N LYS A 486 -3.19 -2.64 -12.01
CA LYS A 486 -3.74 -1.80 -13.07
C LYS A 486 -3.56 -2.50 -14.39
N LEU A 487 -4.57 -2.46 -15.25
CA LEU A 487 -4.38 -2.90 -16.62
C LEU A 487 -3.32 -1.99 -17.25
N THR A 488 -2.17 -2.56 -17.62
CA THR A 488 -1.14 -1.82 -18.35
C THR A 488 -1.49 -1.73 -19.82
N GLN A 489 -0.98 -0.71 -20.54
CA GLN A 489 -1.20 -0.63 -21.99
C GLN A 489 -0.58 -1.83 -22.73
N ALA A 490 0.54 -2.37 -22.23
CA ALA A 490 1.16 -3.55 -22.81
C ALA A 490 0.27 -4.79 -22.71
N THR A 491 -0.29 -5.05 -21.51
CA THR A 491 -1.27 -6.13 -21.32
C THR A 491 -2.53 -5.90 -22.15
N ALA A 492 -3.03 -4.67 -22.17
CA ALA A 492 -4.25 -4.36 -22.92
C ALA A 492 -4.07 -4.59 -24.43
N THR A 493 -2.89 -4.28 -24.96
CA THR A 493 -2.55 -4.60 -26.35
C THR A 493 -2.42 -6.11 -26.56
N SER A 494 -1.78 -6.85 -25.65
CA SER A 494 -1.55 -8.30 -25.82
C SER A 494 -2.84 -9.11 -25.83
N ILE A 495 -3.86 -8.70 -25.08
CA ILE A 495 -5.17 -9.36 -25.05
C ILE A 495 -6.22 -8.71 -25.97
N GLY A 496 -5.86 -7.67 -26.74
CA GLY A 496 -6.82 -6.96 -27.60
C GLY A 496 -7.90 -6.20 -26.82
N ALA A 497 -7.58 -5.71 -25.62
CA ALA A 497 -8.46 -4.91 -24.76
C ALA A 497 -8.49 -3.42 -25.11
N GLY A 498 -7.60 -2.92 -25.97
CA GLY A 498 -7.59 -1.53 -26.42
C GLY A 498 -6.84 -0.59 -25.47
N ASP A 499 -7.33 0.64 -25.27
CA ASP A 499 -6.68 1.64 -24.42
C ASP A 499 -6.94 1.36 -22.93
N ALA A 500 -5.85 1.06 -22.22
CA ALA A 500 -5.84 0.71 -20.81
C ALA A 500 -6.33 1.82 -19.88
N LYS A 501 -6.25 3.10 -20.29
CA LYS A 501 -6.76 4.24 -19.51
C LYS A 501 -8.27 4.21 -19.33
N ASN A 502 -8.97 3.50 -20.20
CA ASN A 502 -10.42 3.35 -20.12
C ASN A 502 -10.85 2.22 -19.17
N TYR A 503 -9.92 1.56 -18.48
CA TYR A 503 -10.21 0.48 -17.56
C TYR A 503 -10.15 0.96 -16.10
N SER A 504 -11.16 0.59 -15.34
CA SER A 504 -11.22 0.70 -13.88
C SER A 504 -11.19 -0.70 -13.28
N ARG A 505 -10.74 -0.80 -12.02
CA ARG A 505 -10.76 -2.08 -11.30
C ARG A 505 -12.21 -2.51 -11.08
N LEU A 506 -12.46 -3.80 -11.24
CA LEU A 506 -13.77 -4.42 -11.03
C LEU A 506 -13.79 -5.27 -9.75
N GLY A 507 -12.67 -5.90 -9.39
CA GLY A 507 -12.58 -6.70 -8.16
C GLY A 507 -11.20 -7.29 -7.89
N ALA A 508 -11.06 -7.87 -6.70
CA ALA A 508 -9.84 -8.53 -6.21
C ALA A 508 -9.70 -9.98 -6.69
N ASP A 509 -8.55 -10.58 -6.38
CA ASP A 509 -8.24 -11.98 -6.66
C ASP A 509 -9.41 -12.89 -6.29
N ASN A 510 -9.79 -13.75 -7.23
CA ASN A 510 -10.85 -14.72 -7.02
C ASN A 510 -12.25 -14.09 -6.78
N MET A 511 -12.54 -12.88 -7.29
CA MET A 511 -13.86 -12.19 -7.24
C MET A 511 -15.12 -13.11 -7.30
N PHE A 512 -15.12 -14.10 -8.20
CA PHE A 512 -16.16 -15.10 -8.45
C PHE A 512 -15.99 -16.48 -7.76
N GLY A 513 -15.06 -16.65 -6.82
CA GLY A 513 -14.85 -17.91 -6.09
C GLY A 513 -14.66 -19.14 -6.99
N ASN A 514 -15.16 -20.32 -6.60
CA ASN A 514 -15.04 -21.55 -7.41
C ASN A 514 -16.06 -21.66 -8.56
N ASN A 515 -16.60 -20.54 -9.07
CA ASN A 515 -17.61 -20.60 -10.12
C ASN A 515 -17.04 -21.19 -11.42
N LYS A 516 -17.58 -22.34 -11.82
CA LYS A 516 -17.14 -23.08 -13.02
C LYS A 516 -17.14 -22.23 -14.29
N ALA A 517 -18.02 -21.24 -14.39
CA ALA A 517 -18.08 -20.34 -15.54
C ALA A 517 -16.89 -19.35 -15.58
N ALA A 518 -16.36 -18.91 -14.42
CA ALA A 518 -15.21 -18.02 -14.32
C ALA A 518 -13.86 -18.74 -14.39
N ASN A 519 -13.80 -20.02 -13.99
CA ASN A 519 -12.57 -20.80 -13.96
C ASN A 519 -11.87 -20.88 -15.32
N ASN A 520 -12.63 -21.01 -16.41
CA ASN A 520 -12.05 -21.08 -17.76
C ASN A 520 -11.32 -19.80 -18.18
N ILE A 521 -11.74 -18.65 -17.67
CA ILE A 521 -11.16 -17.33 -18.00
C ILE A 521 -9.94 -17.06 -17.12
N ARG A 522 -10.01 -17.43 -15.83
CA ARG A 522 -8.90 -17.27 -14.88
C ARG A 522 -7.67 -18.09 -15.21
N GLU A 523 -7.89 -19.25 -15.82
CA GLU A 523 -6.83 -20.15 -16.25
C GLU A 523 -6.03 -19.63 -17.46
N LEU A 524 -6.41 -18.48 -18.04
CA LEU A 524 -5.75 -17.87 -19.19
C LEU A 524 -4.72 -16.81 -18.82
N GLY A 525 -4.57 -16.48 -17.53
CA GLY A 525 -3.62 -15.48 -17.01
C GLY A 525 -4.04 -14.04 -17.33
N ALA A 526 -4.08 -13.67 -18.61
CA ALA A 526 -4.66 -12.41 -19.08
C ALA A 526 -5.64 -12.69 -20.23
N SER A 527 -6.89 -12.30 -20.07
CA SER A 527 -7.91 -12.55 -21.09
C SER A 527 -9.03 -11.51 -21.12
N VAL A 528 -9.56 -11.30 -22.32
CA VAL A 528 -10.79 -10.54 -22.52
C VAL A 528 -11.98 -11.49 -22.37
N VAL A 529 -12.98 -11.06 -21.62
CA VAL A 529 -14.26 -11.76 -21.56
C VAL A 529 -15.03 -11.47 -22.86
N GLU A 530 -15.28 -12.49 -23.67
CA GLU A 530 -15.92 -12.34 -24.99
C GLU A 530 -17.34 -11.75 -24.91
N ASN A 531 -18.13 -12.19 -23.93
CA ASN A 531 -19.45 -11.64 -23.65
C ASN A 531 -19.54 -11.21 -22.17
N PRO A 532 -19.05 -10.00 -21.84
CA PRO A 532 -18.96 -9.51 -20.47
C PRO A 532 -20.30 -9.56 -19.74
N GLU A 533 -21.38 -9.13 -20.39
CA GLU A 533 -22.69 -9.03 -19.77
C GLU A 533 -23.25 -10.42 -19.41
N ASN A 534 -23.27 -11.35 -20.35
CA ASN A 534 -23.69 -12.73 -20.06
C ASN A 534 -22.78 -13.44 -19.05
N PHE A 535 -21.48 -13.15 -19.08
CA PHE A 535 -20.52 -13.72 -18.14
C PHE A 535 -20.81 -13.24 -16.72
N MET A 536 -20.92 -11.92 -16.53
CA MET A 536 -21.14 -11.28 -15.24
C MET A 536 -22.52 -11.65 -14.67
N ASN A 537 -23.57 -11.70 -15.51
CA ASN A 537 -24.90 -12.14 -15.09
C ASN A 537 -24.87 -13.59 -14.55
N LYS A 538 -24.10 -14.49 -15.18
CA LYS A 538 -23.89 -15.86 -14.66
C LYS A 538 -23.11 -15.91 -13.34
N GLN A 539 -22.36 -14.86 -13.00
CA GLN A 539 -21.70 -14.72 -11.71
C GLN A 539 -22.59 -14.03 -10.65
N GLY A 540 -23.83 -13.65 -11.01
CA GLY A 540 -24.73 -12.92 -10.13
C GLY A 540 -24.47 -11.42 -10.05
N TYR A 541 -23.88 -10.84 -11.09
CA TYR A 541 -23.64 -9.40 -11.22
C TYR A 541 -24.43 -8.85 -12.40
N ASP A 542 -25.10 -7.73 -12.19
CA ASP A 542 -25.79 -7.00 -13.25
C ASP A 542 -24.93 -5.85 -13.77
N LYS A 543 -25.15 -5.51 -15.04
CA LYS A 543 -24.51 -4.34 -15.65
C LYS A 543 -25.01 -3.07 -15.01
N ALA A 544 -24.09 -2.24 -14.56
CA ALA A 544 -24.37 -1.05 -13.78
C ALA A 544 -23.59 0.16 -14.30
N GLU A 545 -23.94 1.33 -13.79
CA GLU A 545 -23.21 2.57 -14.00
C GLU A 545 -22.94 3.23 -12.65
N ASN A 546 -21.70 3.64 -12.47
CA ASN A 546 -21.33 4.58 -11.43
C ASN A 546 -21.53 5.99 -11.98
N VAL A 547 -22.45 6.73 -11.36
CA VAL A 547 -22.72 8.13 -11.66
C VAL A 547 -22.55 8.95 -10.40
N LYS A 548 -21.97 10.14 -10.52
CA LYS A 548 -21.95 11.10 -9.41
C LYS A 548 -23.21 11.96 -9.53
N ILE A 549 -24.01 11.97 -8.47
CA ILE A 549 -25.29 12.69 -8.41
C ILE A 549 -25.17 13.83 -7.41
N LYS A 550 -25.81 14.94 -7.71
CA LYS A 550 -26.09 16.04 -6.80
C LYS A 550 -27.60 16.17 -6.67
N GLU A 551 -28.11 15.72 -5.54
CA GLU A 551 -29.51 15.84 -5.14
C GLU A 551 -29.70 17.15 -4.39
N ARG A 552 -30.77 17.91 -4.69
CA ARG A 552 -31.19 19.08 -3.91
C ARG A 552 -32.62 18.91 -3.45
N GLU A 553 -32.84 18.85 -2.16
CA GLU A 553 -34.15 18.82 -1.52
C GLU A 553 -34.56 20.24 -1.11
N TYR A 554 -35.73 20.67 -1.58
CA TYR A 554 -36.30 21.99 -1.28
C TYR A 554 -37.55 21.83 -0.40
N VAL A 555 -37.57 22.52 0.73
CA VAL A 555 -38.75 22.61 1.62
C VAL A 555 -39.17 24.06 1.74
N SER A 556 -40.41 24.39 1.37
CA SER A 556 -40.99 25.74 1.52
C SER A 556 -41.98 25.76 2.67
N GLY A 557 -41.76 26.66 3.63
CA GLY A 557 -42.77 27.10 4.59
C GLY A 557 -43.64 28.18 3.96
N GLY A 558 -44.97 27.99 3.97
CA GLY A 558 -45.92 29.00 3.53
C GLY A 558 -45.80 30.32 4.30
N LYS A 559 -46.45 31.38 3.78
CA LYS A 559 -46.51 32.69 4.47
C LYS A 559 -47.35 32.58 5.76
N VAL A 560 -47.09 33.48 6.71
CA VAL A 560 -47.84 33.58 7.98
C VAL A 560 -49.35 33.66 7.72
N GLY A 561 -50.09 32.62 8.12
CA GLY A 561 -51.55 32.52 8.00
C GLY A 561 -52.08 31.50 6.99
N GLU A 562 -51.24 30.81 6.23
CA GLU A 562 -51.67 29.71 5.34
C GLU A 562 -51.08 28.36 5.79
N GLU A 563 -51.94 27.38 6.09
CA GLU A 563 -51.57 25.97 6.26
C GLU A 563 -51.37 25.30 4.89
N ASN A 564 -50.44 25.79 4.08
CA ASN A 564 -50.05 25.10 2.86
C ASN A 564 -48.54 24.92 2.84
N ILE A 565 -48.09 23.83 3.48
CA ILE A 565 -46.76 23.26 3.27
C ILE A 565 -46.79 22.65 1.86
N SER A 566 -46.04 23.20 0.92
CA SER A 566 -45.82 22.51 -0.35
C SER A 566 -44.97 21.27 -0.07
N LEU A 567 -45.35 20.13 -0.67
CA LEU A 567 -44.59 18.89 -0.55
C LEU A 567 -43.11 19.14 -0.95
N PRO A 568 -42.14 18.50 -0.27
CA PRO A 568 -40.73 18.59 -0.64
C PRO A 568 -40.55 18.24 -2.11
N HIS A 569 -39.75 19.02 -2.83
CA HIS A 569 -39.40 18.70 -4.21
C HIS A 569 -37.89 18.53 -4.36
N ASN A 570 -37.48 17.40 -4.94
CA ASN A 570 -36.08 17.05 -5.16
C ASN A 570 -35.68 17.28 -6.61
N THR A 571 -34.50 17.87 -6.82
CA THR A 571 -33.84 17.91 -8.14
C THR A 571 -32.59 17.04 -8.12
N LEU A 572 -32.32 16.32 -9.21
CA LEU A 572 -31.20 15.38 -9.32
C LEU A 572 -30.36 15.74 -10.54
N ASP A 573 -29.17 16.26 -10.32
CA ASP A 573 -28.20 16.59 -11.36
C ASP A 573 -27.08 15.55 -11.40
N GLN A 574 -26.77 15.01 -12.58
CA GLN A 574 -25.56 14.19 -12.75
C GLN A 574 -24.34 15.09 -12.96
N ILE A 575 -23.26 14.79 -12.25
CA ILE A 575 -21.99 15.51 -12.34
C ILE A 575 -20.94 14.63 -13.00
N GLY A 576 -20.56 14.98 -14.22
CA GLY A 576 -19.57 14.24 -15.00
C GLY A 576 -20.13 13.00 -15.69
N ASP A 577 -19.23 12.25 -16.31
CA ASP A 577 -19.58 11.10 -17.16
C ASP A 577 -20.00 9.87 -16.34
N SER A 578 -20.99 9.14 -16.87
CA SER A 578 -21.32 7.80 -16.37
C SER A 578 -20.17 6.83 -16.65
N LYS A 579 -19.83 6.00 -15.67
CA LYS A 579 -18.82 4.95 -15.80
C LYS A 579 -19.45 3.58 -15.70
N ILE A 580 -19.39 2.78 -16.77
CA ILE A 580 -19.91 1.42 -16.77
C ILE A 580 -19.13 0.55 -15.78
N THR A 581 -19.86 -0.27 -15.03
CA THR A 581 -19.34 -1.27 -14.10
C THR A 581 -20.26 -2.49 -14.06
N TYR A 582 -19.99 -3.44 -13.17
CA TYR A 582 -20.90 -4.52 -12.81
C TYR A 582 -21.00 -4.63 -11.29
N ALA A 583 -22.21 -4.82 -10.80
CA ALA A 583 -22.51 -4.83 -9.37
C ALA A 583 -23.51 -5.93 -9.05
N LYS A 584 -23.45 -6.50 -7.84
CA LYS A 584 -24.47 -7.45 -7.40
C LYS A 584 -25.80 -6.74 -7.15
N PRO A 585 -26.96 -7.43 -7.23
CA PRO A 585 -28.26 -6.84 -6.99
C PRO A 585 -28.34 -6.03 -5.67
N GLU A 586 -27.70 -6.50 -4.60
CA GLU A 586 -27.66 -5.81 -3.30
C GLU A 586 -26.81 -4.53 -3.27
N GLN A 587 -25.94 -4.33 -4.26
CA GLN A 587 -25.09 -3.15 -4.41
C GLN A 587 -25.74 -2.09 -5.30
N LEU A 588 -26.77 -2.46 -6.06
CA LEU A 588 -27.51 -1.53 -6.91
C LEU A 588 -28.33 -0.56 -6.04
N ASN A 589 -28.45 0.66 -6.52
CA ASN A 589 -29.12 1.78 -5.84
C ASN A 589 -28.50 2.16 -4.49
N SER A 590 -27.25 1.75 -4.26
CA SER A 590 -26.48 2.21 -3.11
C SER A 590 -26.00 3.64 -3.35
N LYS A 591 -26.22 4.50 -2.35
CA LYS A 591 -25.69 5.86 -2.29
C LYS A 591 -24.47 5.85 -1.38
N GLU A 592 -23.33 6.30 -1.90
CA GLU A 592 -22.14 6.59 -1.11
C GLU A 592 -21.99 8.11 -1.03
N ASN A 593 -22.34 8.68 0.11
CA ASN A 593 -22.34 10.13 0.29
C ASN A 593 -20.90 10.67 0.22
N ILE A 594 -20.73 11.67 -0.64
CA ILE A 594 -19.46 12.40 -0.79
C ILE A 594 -19.53 13.68 0.04
N GLU A 595 -20.66 14.40 -0.04
CA GLU A 595 -20.80 15.73 0.57
C GLU A 595 -22.29 16.06 0.80
N VAL A 596 -22.64 16.56 1.98
CA VAL A 596 -23.99 17.08 2.29
C VAL A 596 -23.87 18.55 2.71
N LYS A 597 -24.66 19.45 2.11
CA LYS A 597 -24.71 20.88 2.43
C LYS A 597 -26.14 21.31 2.69
N SER A 598 -26.43 21.83 3.86
CA SER A 598 -27.74 22.40 4.17
C SER A 598 -27.68 23.92 4.31
N SER A 599 -28.75 24.59 3.88
CA SER A 599 -28.96 26.02 4.04
C SER A 599 -30.43 26.27 4.36
N SER A 600 -30.71 27.13 5.33
CA SER A 600 -32.09 27.43 5.74
C SER A 600 -32.30 28.94 5.92
N SER A 601 -33.55 29.35 5.72
CA SER A 601 -34.08 30.68 5.96
C SER A 601 -35.34 30.58 6.81
N THR A 602 -35.91 31.72 7.23
CA THR A 602 -37.14 31.76 8.03
C THR A 602 -38.34 31.05 7.37
N TYR A 603 -38.34 30.90 6.04
CA TYR A 603 -39.47 30.36 5.28
C TYR A 603 -39.10 29.21 4.32
N SER A 604 -37.85 28.75 4.30
CA SER A 604 -37.44 27.65 3.42
C SER A 604 -36.14 26.98 3.86
N SER A 605 -35.94 25.72 3.49
CA SER A 605 -34.65 25.05 3.60
C SER A 605 -34.28 24.35 2.29
N ILE A 606 -32.98 24.27 2.03
CA ILE A 606 -32.40 23.54 0.91
C ILE A 606 -31.29 22.66 1.46
N GLU A 607 -31.38 21.36 1.21
CA GLU A 607 -30.30 20.40 1.44
C GLU A 607 -29.76 19.93 0.10
N THR A 608 -28.43 19.91 -0.06
CA THR A 608 -27.74 19.47 -1.26
C THR A 608 -26.82 18.31 -0.92
N THR A 609 -27.11 17.13 -1.45
CA THR A 609 -26.38 15.90 -1.17
C THR A 609 -25.72 15.41 -2.46
N SER A 610 -24.38 15.41 -2.49
CA SER A 610 -23.58 14.82 -3.55
C SER A 610 -23.16 13.41 -3.16
N TYR A 611 -23.41 12.43 -4.02
CA TYR A 611 -23.11 11.03 -3.76
C TYR A 611 -22.69 10.28 -5.03
N ASN A 612 -21.90 9.21 -4.87
CA ASN A 612 -21.77 8.22 -5.92
C ASN A 612 -23.01 7.31 -5.85
N LEU A 613 -23.62 7.07 -7.00
CA LEU A 613 -24.73 6.15 -7.16
C LEU A 613 -24.30 5.03 -8.09
N THR A 614 -24.38 3.80 -7.59
CA THR A 614 -24.28 2.60 -8.44
C THR A 614 -25.69 2.21 -8.86
N LYS A 615 -26.07 2.49 -10.11
CA LYS A 615 -27.43 2.20 -10.62
C LYS A 615 -27.40 1.16 -11.74
N PRO A 616 -28.52 0.47 -12.02
CA PRO A 616 -28.65 -0.35 -13.21
C PRO A 616 -28.34 0.44 -14.50
N TYR A 617 -27.63 -0.20 -15.43
CA TYR A 617 -27.23 0.42 -16.69
C TYR A 617 -28.44 0.91 -17.49
N GLY A 618 -28.41 2.17 -17.93
CA GLY A 618 -29.49 2.78 -18.71
C GLY A 618 -30.72 3.22 -17.91
N GLN A 619 -30.77 3.01 -16.59
CA GLN A 619 -31.89 3.50 -15.76
C GLN A 619 -31.78 5.01 -15.52
N SER A 620 -32.92 5.70 -15.43
CA SER A 620 -32.93 7.12 -15.13
C SER A 620 -32.45 7.38 -13.68
N ASN A 621 -31.76 8.51 -13.48
CA ASN A 621 -31.34 8.94 -12.13
C ASN A 621 -32.53 9.22 -11.20
N GLN A 622 -33.70 9.55 -11.78
CA GLN A 622 -34.92 9.89 -11.05
C GLN A 622 -35.66 8.66 -10.50
N GLU A 623 -35.61 7.51 -11.20
CA GLU A 623 -36.25 6.27 -10.73
C GLU A 623 -35.45 5.55 -9.62
N THR A 624 -34.19 5.94 -9.39
CA THR A 624 -33.26 5.24 -8.49
C THR A 624 -32.98 5.97 -7.18
N SER A 625 -33.17 7.29 -7.11
CA SER A 625 -33.00 8.08 -5.88
C SER A 625 -34.05 7.78 -4.81
N VAL A 626 -35.20 7.20 -5.19
CA VAL A 626 -36.35 6.89 -4.32
C VAL A 626 -36.15 5.62 -3.48
N TYR A 627 -35.25 4.71 -3.89
CA TYR A 627 -35.06 3.40 -3.24
C TYR A 627 -34.07 3.40 -2.05
N GLY A 628 -33.41 4.52 -1.78
CA GLY A 628 -32.29 4.61 -0.83
C GLY A 628 -32.62 5.01 0.62
N SER A 629 -33.86 5.42 0.95
CA SER A 629 -34.20 5.79 2.33
C SER A 629 -34.54 4.55 3.18
N LYS A 630 -33.50 3.90 3.73
CA LYS A 630 -33.66 3.03 4.89
C LYS A 630 -33.93 3.88 6.14
N GLU A 631 -35.16 4.41 6.24
CA GLU A 631 -35.90 4.66 7.49
C GLU A 631 -37.17 5.45 7.16
N THR A 632 -38.28 4.73 6.95
CA THR A 632 -39.60 5.07 7.49
C THR A 632 -40.54 3.92 7.13
N GLY A 633 -40.78 3.05 8.10
CA GLY A 633 -41.92 2.15 8.03
C GLY A 633 -43.20 2.97 8.07
N SER A 634 -43.84 3.18 6.94
CA SER A 634 -45.29 3.30 6.88
C SER A 634 -45.81 2.76 5.55
N LYS A 635 -46.73 1.82 5.66
CA LYS A 635 -47.42 1.12 4.59
C LYS A 635 -47.99 2.10 3.56
N ILE A 636 -47.62 1.94 2.29
CA ILE A 636 -48.57 2.04 1.18
C ILE A 636 -48.29 0.88 0.20
N LEU A 637 -49.07 -0.19 0.37
CA LEU A 637 -49.64 -1.09 -0.66
C LEU A 637 -48.78 -1.31 -1.92
N GLY A 638 -48.19 -2.48 -2.16
CA GLY A 638 -48.93 -3.71 -2.52
C GLY A 638 -48.69 -4.07 -4.00
N PRO A 639 -48.81 -5.35 -4.39
CA PRO A 639 -48.13 -5.97 -5.53
C PRO A 639 -48.77 -5.68 -6.88
N LEU A 640 -48.05 -5.02 -7.79
CA LEU A 640 -48.52 -4.76 -9.16
C LEU A 640 -48.22 -5.90 -10.17
N GLN A 641 -47.60 -7.00 -9.72
CA GLN A 641 -47.36 -8.18 -10.57
C GLN A 641 -48.38 -9.32 -10.36
N ILE A 642 -49.20 -9.28 -9.30
CA ILE A 642 -50.17 -10.36 -8.99
C ILE A 642 -51.60 -10.00 -9.45
N VAL A 643 -51.90 -8.72 -9.70
CA VAL A 643 -53.21 -8.28 -10.21
C VAL A 643 -53.31 -8.40 -11.74
N GLY A 644 -52.17 -8.37 -12.47
CA GLY A 644 -52.14 -8.61 -13.91
C GLY A 644 -52.53 -10.04 -14.30
N ASP A 645 -51.99 -11.04 -13.59
CA ASP A 645 -52.23 -12.46 -13.89
C ASP A 645 -53.60 -12.97 -13.43
N LEU A 646 -54.25 -12.28 -12.48
CA LEU A 646 -55.61 -12.60 -12.00
C LEU A 646 -56.71 -11.97 -12.85
N ILE A 647 -56.45 -10.84 -13.52
CA ILE A 647 -57.41 -10.20 -14.43
C ILE A 647 -57.44 -10.92 -15.79
N GLN A 648 -56.32 -11.47 -16.27
CA GLN A 648 -56.30 -12.23 -17.52
C GLN A 648 -57.02 -13.59 -17.39
N LYS A 649 -57.04 -14.19 -16.20
CA LYS A 649 -57.78 -15.43 -15.91
C LYS A 649 -59.30 -15.27 -15.71
N TYR A 650 -59.78 -14.03 -15.53
CA TYR A 650 -61.22 -13.73 -15.41
C TYR A 650 -61.88 -13.39 -16.76
N PHE A 651 -61.07 -13.20 -17.83
CA PHE A 651 -61.56 -12.94 -19.19
C PHE A 651 -61.40 -14.13 -20.17
N GLU A 652 -60.87 -15.27 -19.71
CA GLU A 652 -60.79 -16.52 -20.50
C GLU A 652 -61.73 -17.64 -19.98
N LYS A 653 -62.82 -17.28 -19.28
CA LYS A 653 -63.94 -18.19 -18.97
C LYS A 653 -65.29 -17.58 -19.29
#